data_AF-A0A7V4GBA3-F1
#
_entry.id   AF-A0A7V4GBA3-F1
#
_cell.length_a   1.000
_cell.length_b   1.000
_cell.length_c   1.000
_cell.angle_alpha   90.00
_cell.angle_beta   90.00
_cell.angle_gamma   90.00
#
_symmetry.space_group_name_H-M   'P 1'
#
loop_
_entity.id
_entity.type
_entity.pdbx_description
1 polymer ?
#
loop_
_entity_poly.entity_id
_entity_poly.type
_entity_poly.pdbx_seq_one_letter_code
_entity_poly.pdbx_strand_id
1 'polypeptide(L)'
;MSQTPIFSVRRGLEAIVRCLYLEPLLPGKDVLVVAAGDDADTRAFLARLGVRSAEQAVPPERTPLPADMTALRGRADARPGEPRGLPFRDGAFDVAFVVEVADLPDPGLLFQELNRVLQPAGLVLAATRNASCLSPIAVPPAGGRTEVWTYSRLRALLATYFPTVRMVGQSPFLGYTFVEYDPRATPDVRLDTTLLEGRGEDPEFFLAVGARTRDATLPLPALFQVPLQEFTVAEAPADETAEAPAETAALQALAVEEALAEARREGERLRTELADRNIAIARLEQEVRRAEAEAAEAREKAARMAKAAEDERRQEQRKAFEATFARAAQLVDIAPPPPPRPAGPVAEEDDLVVRRLRDELEDRRREAEQLRRAADEARRKLADAERRAAEAEPLRRQLDETRARLEDAERRAAEAEPLRRQLDETRARLEDAERRAAEADAAVAAREAAERECAMAVAAREAAEGEARKAVDAAEHRWRELGGRVAELERLAEERRRLVEDLLRELRHQTGEPAAPCVPDPVPPPEAPSPEDDSIAEAWATAVGEVDALRSAVAQLEGELTGARWRNAELQTAVAELLEETQDAEGEAERLRGALEIAQVAAEEATRELAERSGELRALQGEVERLRPLSAQAGDVARLVGELQRQAAELSALLRAREAELSRLREAQDSPGGAAEALAARLDVLRGTAETIRERLVRLAEDPRAGDLAGDLTAVADALETALRTAI
;
A
#
# COMPACT_ATOMS: atom_id res chain seq x y z
N MET A 1 43.88 0.62 12.85
CA MET A 1 43.46 0.84 11.46
C MET A 1 41.95 0.81 11.45
N SER A 2 41.29 1.96 11.37
CA SER A 2 39.83 2.04 11.24
C SER A 2 39.44 1.48 9.87
N GLN A 3 38.71 0.36 9.85
CA GLN A 3 38.07 -0.13 8.64
C GLN A 3 36.95 0.86 8.30
N THR A 4 37.27 1.85 7.48
CA THR A 4 36.25 2.66 6.82
C THR A 4 35.42 1.69 5.96
N PRO A 5 34.08 1.64 6.11
CA PRO A 5 33.25 0.79 5.27
C PRO A 5 33.58 1.11 3.80
N ILE A 6 34.01 0.09 3.06
CA ILE A 6 34.68 0.24 1.77
C ILE A 6 33.69 0.70 0.68
N PHE A 7 32.39 0.74 0.97
CA PHE A 7 31.34 0.95 -0.02
C PHE A 7 30.34 2.00 0.43
N SER A 8 30.00 2.92 -0.47
CA SER A 8 28.73 3.64 -0.45
C SER A 8 27.63 2.63 -0.83
N VAL A 9 27.19 1.85 0.17
CA VAL A 9 26.61 0.49 0.09
C VAL A 9 25.46 0.26 -0.90
N ARG A 10 24.84 1.29 -1.49
CA ARG A 10 23.63 1.12 -2.33
C ARG A 10 23.82 1.29 -3.83
N ARG A 11 24.89 1.93 -4.31
CA ARG A 11 25.12 2.12 -5.75
C ARG A 11 26.41 1.41 -6.15
N GLY A 12 26.32 0.48 -7.10
CA GLY A 12 27.49 -0.12 -7.75
C GLY A 12 27.83 -1.54 -7.31
N LEU A 13 27.17 -2.12 -6.32
CA LEU A 13 27.35 -3.54 -5.98
C LEU A 13 27.02 -4.44 -7.18
N GLU A 14 25.95 -4.13 -7.91
CA GLU A 14 25.56 -4.81 -9.12
C GLU A 14 26.63 -4.73 -10.22
N ALA A 15 27.34 -3.60 -10.31
CA ALA A 15 28.43 -3.38 -11.25
C ALA A 15 29.70 -4.16 -10.83
N ILE A 16 29.99 -4.21 -9.53
CA ILE A 16 31.08 -4.99 -8.94
C ILE A 16 30.90 -6.48 -9.21
N VAL A 17 29.69 -7.03 -8.99
CA VAL A 17 29.38 -8.44 -9.29
C VAL A 17 29.63 -8.77 -10.76
N ARG A 18 29.34 -7.85 -11.68
CA ARG A 18 29.64 -8.02 -13.11
C ARG A 18 31.14 -7.93 -13.41
N CYS A 19 31.90 -7.14 -12.66
CA CYS A 19 33.36 -7.12 -12.75
C CYS A 19 33.95 -8.45 -12.28
N LEU A 20 33.43 -9.01 -11.18
CA LEU A 20 33.79 -10.36 -10.70
C LEU A 20 33.44 -11.44 -11.72
N TYR A 21 32.29 -11.34 -12.38
CA TYR A 21 31.92 -12.23 -13.48
C TYR A 21 32.94 -12.25 -14.62
N LEU A 22 33.59 -11.11 -14.89
CA LEU A 22 34.65 -10.99 -15.89
C LEU A 22 36.06 -11.21 -15.31
N GLU A 23 36.23 -11.46 -14.02
CA GLU A 23 37.54 -11.52 -13.35
C GLU A 23 38.57 -12.37 -14.11
N PRO A 24 38.27 -13.58 -14.63
CA PRO A 24 39.28 -14.37 -15.35
C PRO A 24 39.83 -13.71 -16.62
N LEU A 25 39.15 -12.69 -17.15
CA LEU A 25 39.47 -12.00 -18.40
C LEU A 25 40.12 -10.63 -18.20
N LEU A 26 40.10 -10.09 -16.97
CA LEU A 26 40.50 -8.72 -16.66
C LEU A 26 42.01 -8.50 -16.35
N PRO A 27 42.78 -9.45 -15.78
CA PRO A 27 44.18 -9.23 -15.43
C PRO A 27 45.03 -8.76 -16.61
N GLY A 28 45.73 -7.63 -16.41
CA GLY A 28 46.64 -7.03 -17.38
C GLY A 28 45.97 -6.36 -18.58
N LYS A 29 44.64 -6.21 -18.58
CA LYS A 29 43.84 -5.60 -19.65
C LYS A 29 43.62 -4.10 -19.46
N ASP A 30 43.46 -3.39 -20.58
CA ASP A 30 43.05 -1.98 -20.59
C ASP A 30 41.50 -1.91 -20.68
N VAL A 31 40.85 -1.37 -19.65
CA VAL A 31 39.38 -1.37 -19.49
C VAL A 31 38.81 0.04 -19.61
N LEU A 32 37.73 0.19 -20.38
CA LEU A 32 36.92 1.40 -20.47
C LEU A 32 35.60 1.22 -19.72
N VAL A 33 35.31 2.07 -18.75
CA VAL A 33 34.02 2.12 -18.04
C VAL A 33 33.17 3.24 -18.64
N VAL A 34 31.94 2.92 -19.04
CA VAL A 34 30.95 3.87 -19.53
C VAL A 34 29.76 3.89 -18.59
N ALA A 35 29.58 5.02 -17.91
CA ALA A 35 28.51 5.24 -16.93
C ALA A 35 27.97 6.67 -17.06
N ALA A 36 26.70 6.88 -16.73
CA ALA A 36 26.07 8.20 -16.77
C ALA A 36 26.43 9.13 -15.60
N GLY A 37 27.27 8.67 -14.67
CA GLY A 37 27.78 9.44 -13.53
C GLY A 37 29.19 8.99 -13.17
N ASP A 38 29.78 9.57 -12.12
CA ASP A 38 31.03 9.03 -11.59
C ASP A 38 30.83 7.63 -11.01
N ASP A 39 31.70 6.72 -11.41
CA ASP A 39 31.68 5.32 -10.98
C ASP A 39 33.07 4.95 -10.50
N ALA A 40 33.56 5.76 -9.55
CA ALA A 40 34.87 5.61 -8.95
C ALA A 40 35.04 4.25 -8.26
N ASP A 41 33.96 3.71 -7.68
CA ASP A 41 33.97 2.43 -6.97
C ASP A 41 34.23 1.27 -7.93
N THR A 42 33.55 1.21 -9.08
CA THR A 42 33.80 0.19 -10.11
C THR A 42 35.24 0.27 -10.63
N ARG A 43 35.77 1.48 -10.87
CA ARG A 43 37.16 1.66 -11.31
C ARG A 43 38.18 1.20 -10.26
N ALA A 44 37.97 1.61 -9.01
CA ALA A 44 38.83 1.19 -7.90
C ALA A 44 38.82 -0.33 -7.72
N PHE A 45 37.65 -0.94 -7.92
CA PHE A 45 37.51 -2.39 -7.89
C PHE A 45 38.23 -3.09 -9.04
N LEU A 46 38.06 -2.61 -10.28
CA LEU A 46 38.78 -3.12 -11.45
C LEU A 46 40.30 -3.07 -11.27
N ALA A 47 40.84 -1.99 -10.69
CA ALA A 47 42.25 -1.89 -10.35
C ALA A 47 42.72 -2.99 -9.39
N ARG A 48 41.88 -3.39 -8.42
CA ARG A 48 42.18 -4.52 -7.50
C ARG A 48 42.17 -5.87 -8.19
N LEU A 49 41.38 -6.04 -9.25
CA LEU A 49 41.40 -7.23 -10.11
C LEU A 49 42.63 -7.31 -11.03
N GLY A 50 43.55 -6.34 -10.93
CA GLY A 50 44.82 -6.37 -11.66
C GLY A 50 44.72 -5.92 -13.12
N VAL A 51 43.71 -5.13 -13.49
CA VAL A 51 43.66 -4.48 -14.82
C VAL A 51 44.86 -3.53 -14.98
N ARG A 52 45.34 -3.35 -16.21
CA ARG A 52 46.46 -2.46 -16.52
C ARG A 52 46.08 -0.99 -16.43
N SER A 53 44.89 -0.64 -16.92
CA SER A 53 44.28 0.68 -16.79
C SER A 53 42.76 0.57 -16.75
N ALA A 54 42.11 1.44 -15.98
CA ALA A 54 40.66 1.61 -15.96
C ALA A 54 40.33 3.09 -16.24
N GLU A 55 39.93 3.40 -17.48
CA GLU A 55 39.54 4.76 -17.88
C GLU A 55 38.01 4.87 -17.87
N GLN A 56 37.48 6.07 -17.59
CA GLN A 56 36.04 6.32 -17.62
C GLN A 56 35.68 7.35 -18.67
N ALA A 57 34.66 7.06 -19.48
CA ALA A 57 33.99 8.02 -20.34
C ALA A 57 32.74 8.55 -19.64
N VAL A 58 32.72 9.85 -19.33
CA VAL A 58 31.56 10.53 -18.72
C VAL A 58 30.89 11.42 -19.77
N PRO A 59 29.56 11.32 -19.98
CA PRO A 59 28.82 12.23 -20.84
C PRO A 59 28.96 13.70 -20.37
N PRO A 60 29.04 14.68 -21.30
CA PRO A 60 29.37 16.09 -20.98
C PRO A 60 28.31 16.84 -20.15
N GLU A 61 27.10 16.32 -20.01
CA GLU A 61 25.98 17.01 -19.35
C GLU A 61 26.05 17.01 -17.82
N ARG A 62 27.10 16.47 -17.19
CA ARG A 62 27.22 16.39 -15.72
C ARG A 62 28.54 16.92 -15.19
N THR A 63 28.44 17.65 -14.09
CA THR A 63 29.50 18.40 -13.43
C THR A 63 30.68 17.49 -13.07
N PRO A 64 31.93 17.86 -13.40
CA PRO A 64 33.11 17.14 -12.90
C PRO A 64 33.16 17.20 -11.38
N LEU A 65 33.73 16.16 -10.75
CA LEU A 65 33.85 16.06 -9.29
C LEU A 65 34.63 17.24 -8.69
N PRO A 66 34.37 17.57 -7.40
CA PRO A 66 35.23 18.44 -6.63
C PRO A 66 36.68 17.92 -6.59
N ALA A 67 37.65 18.83 -6.72
CA ALA A 67 39.09 18.53 -6.80
C ALA A 67 39.67 17.75 -5.60
N ASP A 68 38.98 17.71 -4.47
CA ASP A 68 39.47 17.13 -3.21
C ASP A 68 39.43 15.59 -3.15
N MET A 69 38.83 14.93 -4.14
CA MET A 69 38.83 13.46 -4.26
C MET A 69 40.05 12.88 -5.02
N THR A 70 41.04 13.72 -5.32
CA THR A 70 42.23 13.39 -6.12
C THR A 70 43.23 12.43 -5.45
N ALA A 71 43.11 12.17 -4.15
CA ALA A 71 44.06 11.34 -3.39
C ALA A 71 43.92 9.82 -3.63
N LEU A 72 42.85 9.34 -4.26
CA LEU A 72 42.63 7.91 -4.58
C LEU A 72 43.17 7.49 -5.97
N ARG A 73 43.98 8.32 -6.62
CA ARG A 73 44.52 8.08 -7.97
C ARG A 73 45.57 6.96 -8.02
N GLY A 74 45.13 5.71 -8.07
CA GLY A 74 45.84 4.68 -8.83
C GLY A 74 45.42 4.75 -10.30
N ARG A 75 46.23 5.36 -11.19
CA ARG A 75 46.11 5.38 -12.68
C ARG A 75 44.70 5.34 -13.31
N ALA A 76 43.69 5.91 -12.67
CA ALA A 76 42.31 5.90 -13.13
C ALA A 76 41.96 7.32 -13.58
N ASP A 77 42.23 7.63 -14.84
CA ASP A 77 41.89 8.92 -15.43
C ASP A 77 40.44 8.89 -15.95
N ALA A 78 39.59 9.76 -15.44
CA ALA A 78 38.29 10.04 -16.03
C ALA A 78 38.48 11.09 -17.14
N ARG A 79 37.98 10.81 -18.34
CA ARG A 79 37.99 11.77 -19.46
C ARG A 79 36.55 12.09 -19.87
N PRO A 80 36.16 13.38 -19.94
CA PRO A 80 34.89 13.74 -20.51
C PRO A 80 34.88 13.32 -21.99
N GLY A 81 33.83 12.64 -22.42
CA GLY A 81 33.72 12.11 -23.78
C GLY A 81 32.28 12.13 -24.25
N GLU A 82 32.04 12.70 -25.43
CA GLU A 82 30.74 12.59 -26.08
C GLU A 82 30.55 11.17 -26.62
N PRO A 83 29.33 10.60 -26.51
CA PRO A 83 29.02 9.28 -27.09
C PRO A 83 29.30 9.18 -28.60
N ARG A 84 29.37 10.32 -29.30
CA ARG A 84 29.64 10.42 -30.74
C ARG A 84 31.13 10.45 -31.10
N GLY A 85 32.01 10.57 -30.12
CA GLY A 85 33.44 10.77 -30.36
C GLY A 85 34.22 10.58 -29.07
N LEU A 86 34.44 9.32 -28.68
CA LEU A 86 35.23 9.03 -27.49
C LEU A 86 36.69 9.49 -27.72
N PRO A 87 37.31 10.21 -26.76
CA PRO A 87 38.64 10.83 -26.93
C PRO A 87 39.79 9.83 -26.79
N PHE A 88 39.61 8.63 -27.34
CA PHE A 88 40.55 7.53 -27.28
C PHE A 88 40.93 7.08 -28.70
N ARG A 89 42.14 6.58 -28.84
CA ARG A 89 42.63 5.97 -30.08
C ARG A 89 41.82 4.71 -30.43
N ASP A 90 41.80 4.37 -31.71
CA ASP A 90 41.27 3.09 -32.18
C ASP A 90 42.01 1.94 -31.51
N GLY A 91 41.28 0.92 -31.06
CA GLY A 91 41.87 -0.23 -30.36
C GLY A 91 42.60 0.11 -29.06
N ALA A 92 42.23 1.20 -28.37
CA ALA A 92 42.79 1.57 -27.08
C ALA A 92 42.53 0.54 -25.98
N PHE A 93 41.37 -0.13 -25.99
CA PHE A 93 40.90 -0.95 -24.88
C PHE A 93 40.70 -2.42 -25.25
N ASP A 94 40.99 -3.31 -24.30
CA ASP A 94 40.67 -4.73 -24.38
C ASP A 94 39.21 -5.01 -24.00
N VAL A 95 38.67 -4.27 -23.02
CA VAL A 95 37.32 -4.48 -22.49
C VAL A 95 36.60 -3.15 -22.32
N ALA A 96 35.33 -3.08 -22.69
CA ALA A 96 34.44 -1.97 -22.40
C ALA A 96 33.29 -2.46 -21.51
N PHE A 97 33.02 -1.72 -20.45
CA PHE A 97 32.01 -2.03 -19.44
C PHE A 97 30.96 -0.91 -19.41
N VAL A 98 29.76 -1.19 -19.93
CA VAL A 98 28.63 -0.26 -19.94
C VAL A 98 27.71 -0.63 -18.78
N VAL A 99 27.71 0.21 -17.74
CA VAL A 99 27.09 -0.09 -16.44
C VAL A 99 25.57 -0.18 -16.54
N GLU A 100 24.95 0.75 -17.26
CA GLU A 100 23.50 0.77 -17.52
C GLU A 100 23.25 1.43 -18.89
N VAL A 101 22.68 0.66 -19.83
CA VAL A 101 22.39 1.15 -21.18
C VAL A 101 21.23 2.16 -21.18
N ALA A 102 20.26 2.01 -20.28
CA ALA A 102 19.09 2.89 -20.20
C ALA A 102 19.43 4.34 -19.83
N ASP A 103 20.56 4.54 -19.15
CA ASP A 103 21.01 5.87 -18.73
C ASP A 103 21.74 6.63 -19.85
N LEU A 104 21.96 5.99 -21.01
CA LEU A 104 22.66 6.59 -22.14
C LEU A 104 21.68 7.30 -23.09
N PRO A 105 21.98 8.53 -23.53
CA PRO A 105 21.08 9.27 -24.40
C PRO A 105 21.01 8.73 -25.83
N ASP A 106 22.09 8.15 -26.34
CA ASP A 106 22.17 7.56 -27.68
C ASP A 106 23.11 6.33 -27.65
N PRO A 107 22.61 5.18 -27.18
CA PRO A 107 23.44 4.00 -27.02
C PRO A 107 23.91 3.45 -28.37
N GLY A 108 23.18 3.71 -29.47
CA GLY A 108 23.61 3.30 -30.81
C GLY A 108 24.94 3.91 -31.23
N LEU A 109 25.06 5.24 -31.13
CA LEU A 109 26.31 5.93 -31.45
C LEU A 109 27.45 5.54 -30.49
N LEU A 110 27.14 5.33 -29.21
CA LEU A 110 28.14 4.83 -28.27
C LEU A 110 28.67 3.45 -28.69
N PHE A 111 27.81 2.48 -29.01
CA PHE A 111 28.28 1.14 -29.39
C PHE A 111 29.06 1.13 -30.72
N GLN A 112 28.75 2.05 -31.63
CA GLN A 112 29.57 2.30 -32.82
C GLN A 112 30.98 2.76 -32.43
N GLU A 113 31.09 3.72 -31.52
CA GLU A 113 32.38 4.21 -31.02
C GLU A 113 33.12 3.17 -30.18
N LEU A 114 32.42 2.38 -29.36
CA LEU A 114 33.00 1.26 -28.62
C LEU A 114 33.62 0.23 -29.56
N ASN A 115 32.98 -0.08 -30.70
CA ASN A 115 33.54 -0.97 -31.71
C ASN A 115 34.83 -0.41 -32.35
N ARG A 116 35.01 0.92 -32.38
CA ARG A 116 36.24 1.57 -32.84
C ARG A 116 37.35 1.54 -31.78
N VAL A 117 37.03 1.90 -30.54
CA VAL A 117 38.04 2.00 -29.47
C VAL A 117 38.43 0.66 -28.86
N LEU A 118 37.61 -0.38 -29.05
CA LEU A 118 37.97 -1.76 -28.67
C LEU A 118 38.96 -2.37 -29.67
N GLN A 119 39.91 -3.14 -29.15
CA GLN A 119 40.81 -3.94 -29.96
C GLN A 119 40.03 -4.97 -30.81
N PRO A 120 40.63 -5.54 -31.88
CA PRO A 120 39.98 -6.57 -32.69
C PRO A 120 39.49 -7.79 -31.89
N ALA A 121 40.17 -8.14 -30.79
CA ALA A 121 39.78 -9.21 -29.86
C ALA A 121 39.06 -8.68 -28.60
N GLY A 122 38.68 -7.40 -28.61
CA GLY A 122 38.08 -6.74 -27.47
C GLY A 122 36.64 -7.16 -27.21
N LEU A 123 36.22 -6.96 -25.96
CA LEU A 123 34.91 -7.35 -25.45
C LEU A 123 34.12 -6.13 -24.97
N VAL A 124 32.82 -6.11 -25.22
CA VAL A 124 31.90 -5.19 -24.55
C VAL A 124 30.97 -5.99 -23.65
N LEU A 125 30.83 -5.58 -22.39
CA LEU A 125 29.78 -6.04 -21.49
C LEU A 125 28.82 -4.88 -21.27
N ALA A 126 27.58 -5.03 -21.72
CA ALA A 126 26.52 -4.05 -21.55
C ALA A 126 25.42 -4.62 -20.66
N ALA A 127 25.02 -3.87 -19.65
CA ALA A 127 23.95 -4.26 -18.75
C ALA A 127 22.74 -3.36 -18.90
N THR A 128 21.55 -3.91 -18.70
CA THR A 128 20.34 -3.10 -18.50
C THR A 128 19.38 -3.76 -17.55
N ARG A 129 18.68 -2.95 -16.74
CA ARG A 129 17.62 -3.42 -15.84
C ARG A 129 16.51 -4.09 -16.62
N ASN A 130 16.06 -5.24 -16.13
CA ASN A 130 14.86 -5.90 -16.61
C ASN A 130 13.64 -5.22 -15.97
N ALA A 131 12.91 -4.43 -16.76
CA ALA A 131 11.69 -3.78 -16.30
C ALA A 131 10.57 -4.77 -15.90
N SER A 132 10.68 -6.04 -16.28
CA SER A 132 9.73 -7.09 -15.90
C SER A 132 10.09 -7.80 -14.59
N CYS A 133 11.23 -7.48 -13.97
CA CYS A 133 11.59 -8.05 -12.67
C CYS A 133 10.65 -7.47 -11.60
N LEU A 134 9.83 -8.32 -10.98
CA LEU A 134 8.82 -7.91 -10.00
C LEU A 134 9.42 -7.49 -8.65
N SER A 135 10.62 -8.00 -8.32
CA SER A 135 11.26 -7.83 -7.03
C SER A 135 12.76 -7.52 -7.19
N PRO A 136 13.14 -6.36 -7.74
CA PRO A 136 14.55 -5.98 -7.87
C PRO A 136 15.16 -5.70 -6.49
N ILE A 137 16.39 -6.16 -6.25
CA ILE A 137 17.15 -5.83 -5.03
C ILE A 137 17.87 -4.48 -5.20
N ALA A 138 18.38 -4.20 -6.39
CA ALA A 138 19.03 -2.94 -6.70
C ALA A 138 17.96 -1.84 -6.87
N VAL A 139 18.03 -0.80 -6.05
CA VAL A 139 17.13 0.36 -6.16
C VAL A 139 17.53 1.19 -7.40
N PRO A 140 16.60 1.55 -8.30
CA PRO A 140 16.92 2.44 -9.42
C PRO A 140 17.31 3.83 -8.89
N PRO A 141 18.29 4.52 -9.52
CA PRO A 141 18.62 5.88 -9.12
C PRO A 141 17.42 6.81 -9.33
N ALA A 142 17.09 7.62 -8.31
CA ALA A 142 16.07 8.65 -8.39
C ALA A 142 16.34 9.57 -9.59
N GLY A 143 15.38 9.69 -10.51
CA GLY A 143 15.49 10.51 -11.72
C GLY A 143 16.17 9.84 -12.92
N GLY A 144 16.42 8.53 -12.90
CA GLY A 144 16.86 7.77 -14.07
C GLY A 144 15.81 7.79 -15.20
N ARG A 145 16.24 7.74 -16.46
CA ARG A 145 15.34 7.61 -17.60
C ARG A 145 14.68 6.24 -17.56
N THR A 146 13.34 6.21 -17.52
CA THR A 146 12.52 4.98 -17.55
C THR A 146 12.36 4.43 -18.96
N GLU A 147 13.38 4.53 -19.81
CA GLU A 147 13.30 3.84 -21.09
C GLU A 147 13.36 2.33 -20.83
N VAL A 148 12.26 1.65 -21.15
CA VAL A 148 12.15 0.21 -20.91
C VAL A 148 13.01 -0.53 -21.93
N TRP A 149 14.09 -1.16 -21.44
CA TRP A 149 14.90 -2.08 -22.21
C TRP A 149 14.47 -3.51 -21.96
N THR A 150 14.30 -4.26 -23.04
CA THR A 150 13.98 -5.68 -23.01
C THR A 150 15.17 -6.51 -23.48
N TYR A 151 15.20 -7.79 -23.10
CA TYR A 151 16.17 -8.77 -23.59
C TYR A 151 16.42 -8.67 -25.11
N SER A 152 15.34 -8.68 -25.90
CA SER A 152 15.41 -8.67 -27.36
C SER A 152 15.96 -7.35 -27.90
N ARG A 153 15.63 -6.23 -27.25
CA ARG A 153 16.07 -4.89 -27.66
C ARG A 153 17.56 -4.70 -27.43
N LEU A 154 18.06 -5.08 -26.24
CA LEU A 154 19.49 -5.01 -25.92
C LEU A 154 20.30 -5.90 -26.87
N ARG A 155 19.83 -7.14 -27.11
CA ARG A 155 20.47 -8.07 -28.05
C ARG A 155 20.55 -7.50 -29.46
N ALA A 156 19.43 -6.96 -29.98
CA ALA A 156 19.37 -6.40 -31.33
C ALA A 156 20.31 -5.19 -31.49
N LEU A 157 20.40 -4.34 -30.47
CA LEU A 157 21.32 -3.21 -30.46
C LEU A 157 22.77 -3.67 -30.58
N LEU A 158 23.24 -4.56 -29.70
CA LEU A 158 24.64 -5.02 -29.75
C LEU A 158 24.92 -5.83 -31.03
N ALA A 159 23.97 -6.62 -31.52
CA ALA A 159 24.14 -7.44 -32.72
C ALA A 159 24.33 -6.61 -34.00
N THR A 160 23.98 -5.32 -33.96
CA THR A 160 24.25 -4.37 -35.05
C THR A 160 25.75 -4.07 -35.19
N TYR A 161 26.49 -4.07 -34.08
CA TYR A 161 27.91 -3.66 -34.04
C TYR A 161 28.87 -4.81 -33.79
N PHE A 162 28.42 -5.87 -33.10
CA PHE A 162 29.22 -7.02 -32.73
C PHE A 162 28.65 -8.30 -33.34
N PRO A 163 29.44 -9.05 -34.13
CA PRO A 163 28.98 -10.28 -34.80
C PRO A 163 28.66 -11.42 -33.83
N THR A 164 29.24 -11.40 -32.63
CA THR A 164 28.95 -12.38 -31.58
C THR A 164 28.37 -11.64 -30.39
N VAL A 165 27.11 -11.94 -30.04
CA VAL A 165 26.44 -11.41 -28.84
C VAL A 165 25.92 -12.56 -28.01
N ARG A 166 26.40 -12.67 -26.78
CA ARG A 166 25.91 -13.62 -25.78
C ARG A 166 25.06 -12.88 -24.76
N MET A 167 23.90 -13.44 -24.44
CA MET A 167 23.02 -12.87 -23.41
C MET A 167 23.15 -13.69 -22.12
N VAL A 168 23.22 -13.00 -20.98
CA VAL A 168 23.29 -13.58 -19.64
C VAL A 168 22.29 -12.84 -18.74
N GLY A 169 21.60 -13.58 -17.86
CA GLY A 169 20.77 -12.98 -16.83
C GLY A 169 21.56 -12.84 -15.54
N GLN A 170 21.42 -11.69 -14.87
CA GLN A 170 21.85 -11.51 -13.49
C GLN A 170 20.59 -11.45 -12.63
N SER A 171 20.35 -12.51 -11.86
CA SER A 171 19.27 -12.58 -10.89
C SER A 171 19.89 -12.54 -9.48
N PRO A 172 19.48 -11.62 -8.60
CA PRO A 172 19.67 -11.85 -7.19
C PRO A 172 18.80 -13.04 -6.79
N PHE A 173 19.32 -13.92 -5.93
CA PHE A 173 18.52 -14.98 -5.36
C PHE A 173 18.85 -15.12 -3.87
N LEU A 174 17.84 -15.48 -3.08
CA LEU A 174 18.02 -15.83 -1.68
C LEU A 174 18.22 -17.34 -1.59
N GLY A 175 19.43 -17.75 -1.22
CA GLY A 175 19.80 -19.16 -1.10
C GLY A 175 20.27 -19.53 0.30
N TYR A 176 19.94 -20.75 0.73
CA TYR A 176 20.57 -21.37 1.89
C TYR A 176 21.69 -22.30 1.41
N THR A 177 22.85 -22.22 2.06
CA THR A 177 24.01 -23.05 1.70
C THR A 177 24.32 -23.99 2.85
N PHE A 178 24.38 -25.30 2.57
CA PHE A 178 24.89 -26.30 3.51
C PHE A 178 26.32 -26.63 3.10
N VAL A 179 27.28 -26.32 3.95
CA VAL A 179 28.70 -26.54 3.68
C VAL A 179 29.23 -27.60 4.63
N GLU A 180 29.75 -28.70 4.07
CA GLU A 180 30.54 -29.67 4.83
C GLU A 180 31.96 -29.14 4.99
N TYR A 181 32.38 -28.87 6.23
CA TYR A 181 33.71 -28.33 6.54
C TYR A 181 34.79 -29.43 6.56
N ASP A 182 34.77 -30.38 5.62
CA ASP A 182 35.87 -31.33 5.43
C ASP A 182 36.95 -30.68 4.54
N PRO A 183 38.16 -30.39 5.06
CA PRO A 183 39.24 -29.77 4.29
C PRO A 183 39.75 -30.65 3.13
N ARG A 184 39.35 -31.91 3.05
CA ARG A 184 39.70 -32.84 1.97
C ARG A 184 38.63 -32.96 0.90
N ALA A 185 37.40 -32.50 1.16
CA ALA A 185 36.33 -32.54 0.20
C ALA A 185 36.51 -31.43 -0.84
N THR A 186 36.42 -31.78 -2.12
CA THR A 186 36.20 -30.79 -3.17
C THR A 186 34.73 -30.40 -3.14
N PRO A 187 34.38 -29.13 -2.82
CA PRO A 187 32.98 -28.73 -2.75
C PRO A 187 32.32 -28.87 -4.13
N ASP A 188 31.32 -29.74 -4.23
CA ASP A 188 30.42 -29.83 -5.39
C ASP A 188 29.27 -28.85 -5.16
N VAL A 189 29.15 -27.82 -6.00
CA VAL A 189 28.08 -26.83 -5.88
C VAL A 189 26.84 -27.37 -6.58
N ARG A 190 25.84 -27.77 -5.79
CA ARG A 190 24.53 -28.17 -6.31
C ARG A 190 23.51 -27.06 -6.08
N LEU A 191 22.97 -26.54 -7.17
CA LEU A 191 21.87 -25.59 -7.14
C LEU A 191 20.55 -26.36 -7.30
N ASP A 192 19.75 -26.43 -6.23
CA ASP A 192 18.41 -27.00 -6.27
C ASP A 192 17.37 -25.88 -6.42
N THR A 193 16.69 -25.86 -7.56
CA THR A 193 15.64 -24.88 -7.88
C THR A 193 14.23 -25.45 -7.74
N THR A 194 14.05 -26.61 -7.10
CA THR A 194 12.73 -27.27 -6.96
C THR A 194 11.71 -26.43 -6.21
N LEU A 195 12.17 -25.57 -5.28
CA LEU A 195 11.32 -24.63 -4.54
C LEU A 195 10.73 -23.51 -5.40
N LEU A 196 11.28 -23.28 -6.60
CA LEU A 196 10.77 -22.27 -7.53
C LEU A 196 9.56 -22.75 -8.36
N GLU A 197 8.96 -23.90 -8.03
CA GLU A 197 7.77 -24.48 -8.69
C GLU A 197 7.86 -24.53 -10.24
N GLY A 198 9.08 -24.63 -10.78
CA GLY A 198 9.33 -24.63 -12.23
C GLY A 198 9.26 -23.26 -12.91
N ARG A 199 8.98 -22.17 -12.17
CA ARG A 199 9.14 -20.79 -12.63
C ARG A 199 10.51 -20.30 -12.18
N GLY A 200 11.50 -20.34 -13.06
CA GLY A 200 12.78 -19.69 -12.77
C GLY A 200 12.58 -18.22 -12.40
N GLU A 201 13.46 -17.68 -11.56
CA GLU A 201 13.43 -16.25 -11.22
C GLU A 201 13.73 -15.40 -12.46
N ASP A 202 12.93 -14.36 -12.67
CA ASP A 202 13.19 -13.38 -13.71
C ASP A 202 14.48 -12.60 -13.37
N PRO A 203 15.44 -12.50 -14.30
CA PRO A 203 16.68 -11.80 -14.03
C PRO A 203 16.41 -10.32 -13.77
N GLU A 204 17.09 -9.75 -12.79
CA GLU A 204 17.00 -8.34 -12.48
C GLU A 204 17.72 -7.49 -13.54
N PHE A 205 18.82 -8.01 -14.09
CA PHE A 205 19.50 -7.37 -15.21
C PHE A 205 19.70 -8.35 -16.37
N PHE A 206 19.52 -7.84 -17.59
CA PHE A 206 20.02 -8.48 -18.79
C PHE A 206 21.42 -7.97 -19.08
N LEU A 207 22.36 -8.89 -19.21
CA LEU A 207 23.73 -8.64 -19.62
C LEU A 207 23.91 -9.11 -21.05
N ALA A 208 24.54 -8.29 -21.88
CA ALA A 208 24.90 -8.62 -23.24
C ALA A 208 26.41 -8.49 -23.41
N VAL A 209 27.07 -9.59 -23.76
CA VAL A 209 28.50 -9.64 -24.03
C VAL A 209 28.70 -9.66 -25.54
N GLY A 210 29.17 -8.55 -26.09
CA GLY A 210 29.50 -8.38 -27.50
C GLY A 210 30.98 -8.61 -27.76
N ALA A 211 31.30 -9.33 -28.84
CA ALA A 211 32.66 -9.59 -29.28
C ALA A 211 32.77 -9.58 -30.81
N ARG A 212 33.91 -9.14 -31.33
CA ARG A 212 34.23 -9.20 -32.77
C ARG A 212 34.70 -10.60 -33.19
N THR A 213 35.34 -11.33 -32.29
CA THR A 213 35.82 -12.70 -32.47
C THR A 213 35.04 -13.67 -31.59
N ARG A 214 34.92 -14.94 -31.99
CA ARG A 214 34.08 -15.95 -31.31
C ARG A 214 34.67 -16.53 -30.02
N ASP A 215 35.92 -16.21 -29.68
CA ASP A 215 36.73 -17.02 -28.75
C ASP A 215 36.65 -16.62 -27.27
N ALA A 216 35.68 -15.82 -26.84
CA ALA A 216 35.51 -15.51 -25.43
C ALA A 216 34.70 -16.60 -24.70
N THR A 217 35.41 -17.55 -24.08
CA THR A 217 34.84 -18.49 -23.11
C THR A 217 34.56 -17.76 -21.80
N LEU A 218 33.29 -17.37 -21.60
CA LEU A 218 32.82 -16.85 -20.33
C LEU A 218 32.58 -17.99 -19.32
N PRO A 219 32.96 -17.82 -18.05
CA PRO A 219 32.68 -18.79 -17.00
C PRO A 219 31.17 -18.80 -16.71
N LEU A 220 30.48 -19.91 -17.01
CA LEU A 220 29.06 -20.11 -16.68
C LEU A 220 28.85 -21.56 -16.21
N PRO A 221 28.03 -21.80 -15.16
CA PRO A 221 27.42 -20.81 -14.26
C PRO A 221 28.45 -20.17 -13.32
N ALA A 222 28.15 -18.96 -12.82
CA ALA A 222 28.97 -18.27 -11.82
C ALA A 222 28.08 -17.86 -10.64
N LEU A 223 28.54 -18.12 -9.42
CA LEU A 223 27.82 -17.81 -8.19
C LEU A 223 28.67 -16.88 -7.33
N PHE A 224 28.10 -15.73 -6.94
CA PHE A 224 28.77 -14.74 -6.10
C PHE A 224 28.05 -14.62 -4.77
N GLN A 225 28.74 -14.95 -3.68
CA GLN A 225 28.23 -14.67 -2.34
C GLN A 225 28.49 -13.20 -2.02
N VAL A 226 27.43 -12.47 -1.72
CA VAL A 226 27.50 -11.10 -1.22
C VAL A 226 27.08 -11.13 0.25
N PRO A 227 27.85 -10.52 1.18
CA PRO A 227 27.51 -10.52 2.60
C PRO A 227 26.12 -9.91 2.84
N LEU A 228 25.28 -10.57 3.65
CA LEU A 228 23.94 -10.07 3.97
C LEU A 228 23.98 -8.68 4.63
N GLN A 229 25.05 -8.33 5.33
CA GLN A 229 25.27 -7.02 5.93
C GLN A 229 25.39 -5.88 4.89
N GLU A 230 25.72 -6.21 3.64
CA GLU A 230 25.71 -5.25 2.52
C GLU A 230 24.29 -5.08 1.96
N PHE A 231 23.38 -6.03 2.25
CA PHE A 231 21.95 -5.95 1.93
C PHE A 231 21.08 -5.57 3.12
N THR A 232 21.58 -5.58 4.36
CA THR A 232 20.81 -5.06 5.50
C THR A 232 20.51 -3.62 5.17
N VAL A 233 19.24 -3.43 4.83
CA VAL A 233 18.62 -2.19 4.42
C VAL A 233 18.91 -1.20 5.52
N ALA A 234 20.02 -0.46 5.43
CA ALA A 234 20.17 0.80 6.12
C ALA A 234 19.08 1.64 5.48
N GLU A 235 17.87 1.61 6.06
CA GLU A 235 16.65 2.25 5.57
C GLU A 235 17.05 3.45 4.75
N ALA A 236 16.74 3.39 3.45
CA ALA A 236 16.91 4.59 2.66
C ALA A 236 16.19 5.67 3.46
N PRO A 237 16.80 6.83 3.75
CA PRO A 237 16.01 7.96 4.22
C PRO A 237 14.83 8.01 3.26
N ALA A 238 13.64 7.70 3.77
CA ALA A 238 12.46 7.53 2.95
C ALA A 238 12.32 8.86 2.21
N ASP A 239 12.67 8.85 0.94
CA ASP A 239 12.63 10.03 0.09
C ASP A 239 11.16 10.44 0.11
N GLU A 240 10.91 11.62 0.69
CA GLU A 240 9.65 12.22 1.15
C GLU A 240 8.60 12.43 0.03
N THR A 241 8.54 11.59 -1.00
CA THR A 241 7.81 11.90 -2.24
C THR A 241 6.96 10.77 -2.85
N ALA A 242 6.94 9.55 -2.30
CA ALA A 242 6.17 8.46 -2.92
C ALA A 242 5.15 7.73 -2.03
N GLU A 243 5.13 7.95 -0.72
CA GLU A 243 4.05 7.42 0.12
C GLU A 243 3.11 8.56 0.52
N ALA A 244 2.03 8.68 -0.23
CA ALA A 244 0.98 9.63 0.07
C ALA A 244 0.46 9.38 1.50
N PRO A 245 0.32 10.43 2.33
CA PRO A 245 0.07 10.35 3.76
C PRO A 245 -1.22 9.58 4.08
N ALA A 246 -1.20 8.67 5.06
CA ALA A 246 -2.40 8.00 5.56
C ALA A 246 -3.51 8.98 6.00
N GLU A 247 -3.12 10.18 6.45
CA GLU A 247 -4.07 11.25 6.82
C GLU A 247 -4.65 11.97 5.59
N THR A 248 -3.85 12.20 4.53
CA THR A 248 -4.39 12.67 3.24
C THR A 248 -5.16 11.59 2.51
N ALA A 249 -4.81 10.31 2.67
CA ALA A 249 -5.57 9.20 2.14
C ALA A 249 -6.91 9.09 2.86
N ALA A 250 -6.97 9.34 4.18
CA ALA A 250 -8.22 9.44 4.93
C ALA A 250 -9.05 10.67 4.54
N LEU A 251 -8.43 11.83 4.29
CA LEU A 251 -9.13 13.03 3.80
C LEU A 251 -9.58 12.88 2.34
N GLN A 252 -8.79 12.24 1.48
CA GLN A 252 -9.16 11.86 0.11
C GLN A 252 -10.26 10.81 0.14
N ALA A 253 -10.24 9.87 1.09
CA ALA A 253 -11.30 8.89 1.30
C ALA A 253 -12.62 9.57 1.63
N LEU A 254 -12.57 10.52 2.58
CA LEU A 254 -13.73 11.29 2.98
C LEU A 254 -14.26 12.14 1.80
N ALA A 255 -13.36 12.76 1.03
CA ALA A 255 -13.72 13.54 -0.15
C ALA A 255 -14.34 12.67 -1.27
N VAL A 256 -13.84 11.45 -1.49
CA VAL A 256 -14.40 10.49 -2.44
C VAL A 256 -15.77 9.99 -1.97
N GLU A 257 -15.93 9.68 -0.68
CA GLU A 257 -17.22 9.30 -0.09
C GLU A 257 -18.25 10.43 -0.19
N GLU A 258 -17.84 11.68 0.06
CA GLU A 258 -18.70 12.85 -0.05
C GLU A 258 -19.09 13.14 -1.50
N ALA A 259 -18.14 13.08 -2.45
CA ALA A 259 -18.40 13.23 -3.88
C ALA A 259 -19.34 12.13 -4.42
N LEU A 260 -19.18 10.88 -3.97
CA LEU A 260 -20.08 9.78 -4.31
C LEU A 260 -21.50 10.02 -3.74
N ALA A 261 -21.60 10.49 -2.50
CA ALA A 261 -22.86 10.81 -1.87
C ALA A 261 -23.57 11.96 -2.60
N GLU A 262 -22.84 12.99 -3.01
CA GLU A 262 -23.38 14.12 -3.79
C GLU A 262 -23.85 13.66 -5.17
N ALA A 263 -23.04 12.89 -5.91
CA ALA A 263 -23.41 12.36 -7.22
C ALA A 263 -24.67 11.48 -7.15
N ARG A 264 -24.83 10.69 -6.09
CA ARG A 264 -26.04 9.89 -5.85
C ARG A 264 -27.28 10.76 -5.58
N ARG A 265 -27.16 11.77 -4.72
CA ARG A 265 -28.26 12.73 -4.45
C ARG A 265 -28.65 13.49 -5.71
N GLU A 266 -27.68 13.89 -6.53
CA GLU A 266 -27.92 14.54 -7.82
C GLU A 266 -28.65 13.58 -8.77
N GLY A 267 -28.22 12.32 -8.88
CA GLY A 267 -28.89 11.29 -9.67
C GLY A 267 -30.34 11.04 -9.24
N GLU A 268 -30.62 10.95 -7.94
CA GLU A 268 -31.99 10.80 -7.41
C GLU A 268 -32.88 12.01 -7.73
N ARG A 269 -32.34 13.23 -7.58
CA ARG A 269 -33.04 14.46 -7.92
C ARG A 269 -33.38 14.50 -9.41
N LEU A 270 -32.42 14.17 -10.29
CA LEU A 270 -32.61 14.16 -11.74
C LEU A 270 -33.61 13.08 -12.17
N ARG A 271 -33.60 11.90 -11.55
CA ARG A 271 -34.62 10.85 -11.79
C ARG A 271 -36.03 11.32 -11.43
N THR A 272 -36.18 12.04 -10.32
CA THR A 272 -37.47 12.60 -9.91
C THR A 272 -37.94 13.67 -10.90
N GLU A 273 -37.06 14.58 -11.31
CA GLU A 273 -37.37 15.60 -12.32
C GLU A 273 -37.73 14.99 -13.69
N LEU A 274 -37.03 13.92 -14.11
CA LEU A 274 -37.37 13.17 -15.31
C LEU A 274 -38.75 12.51 -15.21
N ALA A 275 -39.10 11.95 -14.05
CA ALA A 275 -40.42 11.36 -13.84
C ALA A 275 -41.54 12.42 -13.99
N ASP A 276 -41.38 13.58 -13.35
CA ASP A 276 -42.35 14.68 -13.43
C ASP A 276 -42.51 15.22 -14.86
N ARG A 277 -41.40 15.40 -15.58
CA ARG A 277 -41.41 15.86 -16.98
C ARG A 277 -42.04 14.83 -17.92
N ASN A 278 -41.76 13.54 -17.74
CA ASN A 278 -42.42 12.48 -18.51
C ASN A 278 -43.94 12.48 -18.30
N ILE A 279 -44.40 12.69 -17.05
CA ILE A 279 -45.83 12.82 -16.74
C ILE A 279 -46.43 14.04 -17.45
N ALA A 280 -45.74 15.19 -17.47
CA ALA A 280 -46.19 16.40 -18.15
C ALA A 280 -46.29 16.19 -19.67
N ILE A 281 -45.28 15.60 -20.31
CA ILE A 281 -45.29 15.28 -21.74
C ILE A 281 -46.42 14.31 -22.07
N ALA A 282 -46.60 13.24 -21.28
CA ALA A 282 -47.68 12.28 -21.51
C ALA A 282 -49.07 12.93 -21.43
N ARG A 283 -49.28 13.88 -20.50
CA ARG A 283 -50.52 14.66 -20.40
C ARG A 283 -50.73 15.54 -21.64
N LEU A 284 -49.71 16.27 -22.08
CA LEU A 284 -49.79 17.11 -23.28
C LEU A 284 -50.06 16.28 -24.54
N GLU A 285 -49.39 15.14 -24.70
CA GLU A 285 -49.63 14.23 -25.83
C GLU A 285 -51.05 13.67 -25.83
N GLN A 286 -51.61 13.34 -24.66
CA GLN A 286 -52.99 12.91 -24.54
C GLN A 286 -53.97 14.04 -24.90
N GLU A 287 -53.70 15.27 -24.50
CA GLU A 287 -54.51 16.44 -24.87
C GLU A 287 -54.47 16.70 -26.38
N VAL A 288 -53.29 16.64 -27.01
CA VAL A 288 -53.13 16.79 -28.46
C VAL A 288 -53.90 15.70 -29.20
N ARG A 289 -53.74 14.42 -28.82
CA ARG A 289 -54.50 13.31 -29.44
C ARG A 289 -56.01 13.49 -29.31
N ARG A 290 -56.48 13.98 -28.16
CA ARG A 290 -57.90 14.26 -27.95
C ARG A 290 -58.38 15.38 -28.87
N ALA A 291 -57.63 16.48 -28.98
CA ALA A 291 -57.97 17.60 -29.85
C ALA A 291 -57.93 17.22 -31.34
N GLU A 292 -56.96 16.39 -31.76
CA GLU A 292 -56.89 15.84 -33.12
C GLU A 292 -58.08 14.93 -33.44
N ALA A 293 -58.49 14.07 -32.50
CA ALA A 293 -59.66 13.22 -32.67
C ALA A 293 -60.95 14.05 -32.78
N GLU A 294 -61.13 15.06 -31.92
CA GLU A 294 -62.27 15.99 -31.99
C GLU A 294 -62.28 16.77 -33.32
N ALA A 295 -61.11 17.20 -33.81
CA ALA A 295 -60.98 17.87 -35.11
C ALA A 295 -61.28 16.93 -36.29
N ALA A 296 -60.83 15.67 -36.23
CA ALA A 296 -61.12 14.66 -37.23
C ALA A 296 -62.62 14.34 -37.31
N GLU A 297 -63.28 14.16 -36.15
CA GLU A 297 -64.73 13.94 -36.08
C GLU A 297 -65.51 15.15 -36.64
N ALA A 298 -65.08 16.38 -36.32
CA ALA A 298 -65.68 17.59 -36.86
C ALA A 298 -65.53 17.69 -38.39
N ARG A 299 -64.35 17.35 -38.94
CA ARG A 299 -64.12 17.30 -40.40
C ARG A 299 -64.97 16.25 -41.07
N GLU A 300 -65.09 15.06 -40.47
CA GLU A 300 -65.92 13.99 -41.02
C GLU A 300 -67.41 14.39 -41.02
N LYS A 301 -67.91 14.99 -39.93
CA LYS A 301 -69.27 15.55 -39.87
C LYS A 301 -69.49 16.61 -40.94
N ALA A 302 -68.55 17.55 -41.11
CA ALA A 302 -68.63 18.57 -42.16
C ALA A 302 -68.63 17.96 -43.56
N ALA A 303 -67.80 16.94 -43.82
CA ALA A 303 -67.76 16.24 -45.10
C ALA A 303 -69.06 15.46 -45.38
N ARG A 304 -69.62 14.77 -44.38
CA ARG A 304 -70.91 14.08 -44.49
C ARG A 304 -72.04 15.05 -44.80
N MET A 305 -72.10 16.20 -44.11
CA MET A 305 -73.10 17.24 -44.37
C MET A 305 -72.93 17.89 -45.75
N ALA A 306 -71.69 18.16 -46.17
CA ALA A 306 -71.41 18.69 -47.51
C ALA A 306 -71.85 17.71 -48.62
N LYS A 307 -71.58 16.42 -48.43
CA LYS A 307 -72.02 15.37 -49.36
C LYS A 307 -73.53 15.25 -49.40
N ALA A 308 -74.21 15.28 -48.25
CA ALA A 308 -75.67 15.27 -48.18
C ALA A 308 -76.29 16.45 -48.93
N ALA A 309 -75.76 17.66 -48.74
CA ALA A 309 -76.19 18.85 -49.46
C ALA A 309 -75.92 18.77 -50.98
N GLU A 310 -74.83 18.13 -51.41
CA GLU A 310 -74.55 17.89 -52.83
C GLU A 310 -75.50 16.85 -53.44
N ASP A 311 -75.75 15.74 -52.74
CA ASP A 311 -76.68 14.71 -53.16
C ASP A 311 -78.11 15.25 -53.26
N GLU A 312 -78.52 16.11 -52.32
CA GLU A 312 -79.80 16.82 -52.36
C GLU A 312 -79.89 17.77 -53.57
N ARG A 313 -78.85 18.58 -53.84
CA ARG A 313 -78.77 19.41 -55.06
C ARG A 313 -78.87 18.57 -56.33
N ARG A 314 -78.21 17.40 -56.36
CA ARG A 314 -78.30 16.47 -57.50
C ARG A 314 -79.70 15.89 -57.64
N GLN A 315 -80.38 15.57 -56.54
CA GLN A 315 -81.78 15.12 -56.57
C GLN A 315 -82.71 16.23 -57.06
N GLU A 316 -82.51 17.47 -56.63
CA GLU A 316 -83.27 18.63 -57.11
C GLU A 316 -83.00 18.89 -58.59
N GLN A 317 -81.75 18.84 -59.03
CA GLN A 317 -81.39 18.96 -60.45
C GLN A 317 -82.01 17.85 -61.28
N ARG A 318 -82.02 16.59 -60.79
CA ARG A 318 -82.69 15.47 -61.45
C ARG A 318 -84.20 15.68 -61.52
N LYS A 319 -84.85 16.09 -60.43
CA LYS A 319 -86.29 16.40 -60.41
C LYS A 319 -86.63 17.56 -61.35
N ALA A 320 -85.81 18.60 -61.38
CA ALA A 320 -85.97 19.73 -62.30
C ALA A 320 -85.77 19.31 -63.76
N PHE A 321 -84.79 18.43 -64.03
CA PHE A 321 -84.54 17.85 -65.34
C PHE A 321 -85.68 16.92 -65.77
N GLU A 322 -86.18 16.06 -64.89
CA GLU A 322 -87.35 15.20 -65.14
C GLU A 322 -88.61 16.04 -65.36
N ALA A 323 -88.82 17.12 -64.60
CA ALA A 323 -89.94 18.03 -64.79
C ALA A 323 -89.87 18.80 -66.12
N THR A 324 -88.67 19.20 -66.55
CA THR A 324 -88.46 19.82 -67.87
C THR A 324 -88.61 18.80 -69.00
N PHE A 325 -88.15 17.56 -68.80
CA PHE A 325 -88.31 16.47 -69.76
C PHE A 325 -89.78 16.03 -69.88
N ALA A 326 -90.52 15.97 -68.77
CA ALA A 326 -91.96 15.70 -68.75
C ALA A 326 -92.76 16.83 -69.44
N ARG A 327 -92.37 18.10 -69.24
CA ARG A 327 -92.93 19.24 -70.00
C ARG A 327 -92.60 19.16 -71.50
N ALA A 328 -91.39 18.76 -71.86
CA ALA A 328 -90.99 18.58 -73.25
C ALA A 328 -91.72 17.38 -73.91
N ALA A 329 -91.94 16.29 -73.17
CA ALA A 329 -92.71 15.13 -73.64
C ALA A 329 -94.20 15.46 -73.84
N GLN A 330 -94.77 16.34 -73.00
CA GLN A 330 -96.12 16.89 -73.21
C GLN A 330 -96.22 17.84 -74.43
N LEU A 331 -95.09 18.29 -74.99
CA LEU A 331 -95.03 19.20 -76.14
C LEU A 331 -94.84 18.50 -77.49
N VAL A 332 -94.75 17.17 -77.55
CA VAL A 332 -94.42 16.41 -78.78
C VAL A 332 -95.59 15.64 -79.41
N ASP A 333 -96.80 15.64 -78.85
CA ASP A 333 -98.00 15.16 -79.57
C ASP A 333 -98.84 16.33 -80.13
N ILE A 334 -98.84 16.41 -81.47
CA ILE A 334 -99.78 17.03 -82.42
C ILE A 334 -100.96 17.86 -81.83
N ALA A 335 -100.91 19.19 -82.05
CA ALA A 335 -101.96 20.20 -82.41
C ALA A 335 -103.40 20.11 -81.81
N PRO A 336 -104.10 21.24 -81.49
CA PRO A 336 -104.20 22.48 -82.29
C PRO A 336 -104.09 23.79 -81.44
N PRO A 337 -104.21 25.02 -82.00
CA PRO A 337 -103.76 26.24 -81.32
C PRO A 337 -104.69 26.65 -80.17
N PRO A 338 -104.14 27.18 -79.05
CA PRO A 338 -104.95 27.58 -77.92
C PRO A 338 -105.65 28.94 -78.17
N PRO A 339 -106.90 29.11 -77.68
CA PRO A 339 -107.58 30.40 -77.65
C PRO A 339 -106.90 31.38 -76.66
N PRO A 340 -107.11 32.70 -76.79
CA PRO A 340 -106.55 33.69 -75.88
C PRO A 340 -107.05 33.43 -74.45
N ARG A 341 -106.13 33.04 -73.55
CA ARG A 341 -106.45 32.88 -72.13
C ARG A 341 -106.55 34.25 -71.46
N PRO A 342 -107.56 34.43 -70.60
CA PRO A 342 -107.86 35.69 -69.94
C PRO A 342 -106.80 36.05 -68.90
N ALA A 343 -106.56 37.35 -68.75
CA ALA A 343 -105.83 37.96 -67.65
C ALA A 343 -106.56 37.67 -66.32
N GLY A 344 -106.21 36.56 -65.68
CA GLY A 344 -106.56 36.23 -64.29
C GLY A 344 -105.33 36.43 -63.39
N PRO A 345 -105.51 36.70 -62.09
CA PRO A 345 -104.44 37.12 -61.20
C PRO A 345 -103.54 35.94 -60.83
N VAL A 346 -102.52 35.65 -61.63
CA VAL A 346 -101.47 34.64 -61.33
C VAL A 346 -100.46 35.16 -60.30
N ALA A 347 -100.64 36.40 -59.81
CA ALA A 347 -99.73 37.02 -58.85
C ALA A 347 -99.67 36.33 -57.48
N GLU A 348 -100.71 35.61 -57.04
CA GLU A 348 -100.74 35.02 -55.69
C GLU A 348 -100.04 33.65 -55.60
N GLU A 349 -100.09 32.81 -56.64
CA GLU A 349 -99.38 31.52 -56.65
C GLU A 349 -97.87 31.68 -56.86
N ASP A 350 -97.47 32.63 -57.70
CA ASP A 350 -96.05 32.95 -57.91
C ASP A 350 -95.44 33.58 -56.64
N ASP A 351 -96.18 34.39 -55.89
CA ASP A 351 -95.71 34.95 -54.61
C ASP A 351 -95.54 33.89 -53.51
N LEU A 352 -96.40 32.86 -53.49
CA LEU A 352 -96.28 31.72 -52.56
C LEU A 352 -95.06 30.85 -52.88
N VAL A 353 -94.77 30.61 -54.16
CA VAL A 353 -93.57 29.87 -54.60
C VAL A 353 -92.30 30.68 -54.32
N VAL A 354 -92.31 31.99 -54.59
CA VAL A 354 -91.17 32.87 -54.29
C VAL A 354 -90.92 32.98 -52.79
N ARG A 355 -91.97 32.98 -51.95
CA ARG A 355 -91.82 32.91 -50.48
C ARG A 355 -91.21 31.59 -50.02
N ARG A 356 -91.72 30.44 -50.50
CA ARG A 356 -91.17 29.13 -50.14
C ARG A 356 -89.70 28.98 -50.55
N LEU A 357 -89.34 29.43 -51.76
CA LEU A 357 -87.94 29.39 -52.22
C LEU A 357 -87.04 30.36 -51.46
N ARG A 358 -87.57 31.49 -50.97
CA ARG A 358 -86.83 32.40 -50.07
C ARG A 358 -86.59 31.75 -48.71
N ASP A 359 -87.61 31.13 -48.13
CA ASP A 359 -87.49 30.45 -46.83
C ASP A 359 -86.48 29.28 -46.92
N GLU A 360 -86.54 28.47 -47.98
CA GLU A 360 -85.56 27.40 -48.24
C GLU A 360 -84.13 27.94 -48.47
N LEU A 361 -83.98 29.07 -49.16
CA LEU A 361 -82.68 29.73 -49.32
C LEU A 361 -82.15 30.31 -48.00
N GLU A 362 -83.02 30.84 -47.15
CA GLU A 362 -82.64 31.33 -45.82
C GLU A 362 -82.23 30.19 -44.90
N ASP A 363 -82.96 29.07 -44.90
CA ASP A 363 -82.61 27.90 -44.10
C ASP A 363 -81.29 27.26 -44.57
N ARG A 364 -81.06 27.16 -45.89
CA ARG A 364 -79.76 26.71 -46.42
C ARG A 364 -78.62 27.67 -46.13
N ARG A 365 -78.89 28.98 -46.07
CA ARG A 365 -77.89 29.97 -45.63
C ARG A 365 -77.55 29.80 -44.16
N ARG A 366 -78.56 29.60 -43.29
CA ARG A 366 -78.35 29.32 -41.86
C ARG A 366 -77.55 28.03 -41.66
N GLU A 367 -77.87 26.98 -42.40
CA GLU A 367 -77.15 25.70 -42.33
C GLU A 367 -75.70 25.82 -42.82
N ALA A 368 -75.46 26.53 -43.93
CA ALA A 368 -74.12 26.83 -44.41
C ALA A 368 -73.31 27.71 -43.44
N GLU A 369 -73.95 28.66 -42.76
CA GLU A 369 -73.32 29.45 -41.70
C GLU A 369 -72.99 28.63 -40.46
N GLN A 370 -73.88 27.72 -40.04
CA GLN A 370 -73.60 26.79 -38.94
C GLN A 370 -72.41 25.88 -39.27
N LEU A 371 -72.34 25.36 -40.50
CA LEU A 371 -71.21 24.56 -40.98
C LEU A 371 -69.90 25.34 -41.01
N ARG A 372 -69.94 26.60 -41.47
CA ARG A 372 -68.75 27.48 -41.44
C ARG A 372 -68.28 27.75 -40.02
N ARG A 373 -69.21 28.04 -39.09
CA ARG A 373 -68.88 28.22 -37.66
C ARG A 373 -68.26 26.95 -37.06
N ALA A 374 -68.82 25.78 -37.36
CA ALA A 374 -68.26 24.50 -36.91
C ALA A 374 -66.86 24.22 -37.50
N ALA A 375 -66.64 24.54 -38.77
CA ALA A 375 -65.34 24.40 -39.42
C ALA A 375 -64.29 25.39 -38.85
N ASP A 376 -64.69 26.63 -38.58
CA ASP A 376 -63.82 27.63 -37.96
C ASP A 376 -63.50 27.28 -36.50
N GLU A 377 -64.47 26.74 -35.75
CA GLU A 377 -64.23 26.21 -34.40
C GLU A 377 -63.26 25.02 -34.43
N ALA A 378 -63.41 24.08 -35.37
CA ALA A 378 -62.48 22.96 -35.54
C ALA A 378 -61.07 23.42 -35.94
N ARG A 379 -60.96 24.47 -36.78
CA ARG A 379 -59.66 25.09 -37.12
C ARG A 379 -59.01 25.76 -35.93
N ARG A 380 -59.78 26.46 -35.08
CA ARG A 380 -59.27 27.05 -33.83
C ARG A 380 -58.77 25.96 -32.88
N LYS A 381 -59.55 24.89 -32.68
CA LYS A 381 -59.13 23.76 -31.84
C LYS A 381 -57.86 23.07 -32.36
N LEU A 382 -57.72 22.92 -33.68
CA LEU A 382 -56.49 22.40 -34.29
C LEU A 382 -55.30 23.34 -34.05
N ALA A 383 -55.47 24.63 -34.30
CA ALA A 383 -54.41 25.62 -34.08
C ALA A 383 -53.99 25.68 -32.60
N ASP A 384 -54.94 25.55 -31.67
CA ASP A 384 -54.66 25.46 -30.23
C ASP A 384 -53.92 24.15 -29.88
N ALA A 385 -54.26 23.03 -30.52
CA ALA A 385 -53.55 21.76 -30.36
C ALA A 385 -52.12 21.82 -30.92
N GLU A 386 -51.91 22.44 -32.08
CA GLU A 386 -50.60 22.67 -32.68
C GLU A 386 -49.73 23.58 -31.79
N ARG A 387 -50.32 24.61 -31.18
CA ARG A 387 -49.62 25.45 -30.18
C ARG A 387 -49.19 24.64 -28.96
N ARG A 388 -50.08 23.79 -28.40
CA ARG A 388 -49.72 22.91 -27.27
C ARG A 388 -48.68 21.86 -27.64
N ALA A 389 -48.71 21.35 -28.88
CA ALA A 389 -47.67 20.46 -29.38
C ALA A 389 -46.32 21.19 -29.50
N ALA A 390 -46.32 22.45 -29.95
CA ALA A 390 -45.13 23.30 -29.97
C ALA A 390 -44.61 23.62 -28.54
N GLU A 391 -45.49 23.73 -27.54
CA GLU A 391 -45.12 23.86 -26.13
C GLU A 391 -44.50 22.57 -25.54
N ALA A 392 -44.78 21.41 -26.13
CA ALA A 392 -44.16 20.14 -25.72
C ALA A 392 -42.72 19.96 -26.25
N GLU A 393 -42.34 20.59 -27.36
CA GLU A 393 -40.97 20.54 -27.88
C GLU A 393 -39.89 21.02 -26.91
N PRO A 394 -39.99 22.21 -26.26
CA PRO A 394 -38.98 22.65 -25.31
C PRO A 394 -38.92 21.72 -24.10
N LEU A 395 -40.05 21.15 -23.65
CA LEU A 395 -40.07 20.16 -22.58
C LEU A 395 -39.33 18.87 -22.96
N ARG A 396 -39.43 18.43 -24.23
CA ARG A 396 -38.66 17.29 -24.75
C ARG A 396 -37.15 17.57 -24.78
N ARG A 397 -36.74 18.74 -25.27
CA ARG A 397 -35.32 19.15 -25.25
C ARG A 397 -34.77 19.20 -23.82
N GLN A 398 -35.54 19.80 -22.91
CA GLN A 398 -35.20 19.82 -21.49
C GLN A 398 -35.10 18.40 -20.92
N LEU A 399 -36.00 17.49 -21.32
CA LEU A 399 -35.96 16.09 -20.90
C LEU A 399 -34.67 15.39 -21.34
N ASP A 400 -34.28 15.56 -22.61
CA ASP A 400 -33.04 15.01 -23.14
C ASP A 400 -31.80 15.59 -22.45
N GLU A 401 -31.79 16.89 -22.13
CA GLU A 401 -30.74 17.51 -21.31
C GLU A 401 -30.66 16.90 -19.90
N THR A 402 -31.80 16.66 -19.25
CA THR A 402 -31.82 16.00 -17.93
C THR A 402 -31.40 14.53 -17.99
N ARG A 403 -31.67 13.83 -19.09
CA ARG A 403 -31.16 12.47 -19.31
C ARG A 403 -29.64 12.47 -19.46
N ALA A 404 -29.08 13.37 -20.26
CA ALA A 404 -27.64 13.50 -20.41
C ALA A 404 -26.96 13.79 -19.05
N ARG A 405 -27.53 14.70 -18.25
CA ARG A 405 -27.03 14.97 -16.89
C ARG A 405 -27.11 13.76 -15.96
N LEU A 406 -28.18 12.95 -16.07
CA LEU A 406 -28.32 11.72 -15.30
C LEU A 406 -27.24 10.70 -15.70
N GLU A 407 -27.00 10.51 -17.00
CA GLU A 407 -25.95 9.62 -17.50
C GLU A 407 -24.55 10.07 -17.06
N ASP A 408 -24.28 11.38 -17.01
CA ASP A 408 -23.02 11.93 -16.49
C ASP A 408 -22.88 11.72 -14.96
N ALA A 409 -23.97 11.87 -14.20
CA ALA A 409 -23.97 11.57 -12.76
C ALA A 409 -23.76 10.08 -12.47
N GLU A 410 -24.39 9.19 -13.27
CA GLU A 410 -24.22 7.74 -13.16
C GLU A 410 -22.80 7.30 -13.54
N ARG A 411 -22.20 7.90 -14.58
CA ARG A 411 -20.78 7.68 -14.92
C ARG A 411 -19.84 8.09 -13.79
N ARG A 412 -20.01 9.30 -13.23
CA ARG A 412 -19.23 9.75 -12.07
C ARG A 412 -19.36 8.82 -10.86
N ALA A 413 -20.57 8.31 -10.61
CA ALA A 413 -20.81 7.34 -9.54
C ALA A 413 -20.11 5.99 -9.80
N ALA A 414 -20.09 5.52 -11.05
CA ALA A 414 -19.41 4.28 -11.44
C ALA A 414 -17.89 4.41 -11.37
N GLU A 415 -17.32 5.56 -11.74
CA GLU A 415 -15.88 5.84 -11.65
C GLU A 415 -15.38 5.92 -10.20
N ALA A 416 -16.23 6.36 -9.26
CA ALA A 416 -15.89 6.43 -7.84
C ALA A 416 -16.02 5.07 -7.10
N GLU A 417 -16.69 4.08 -7.68
CA GLU A 417 -16.86 2.75 -7.08
C GLU A 417 -15.56 1.95 -6.88
N PRO A 418 -14.61 1.87 -7.85
CA PRO A 418 -13.33 1.20 -7.63
C PRO A 418 -12.49 1.88 -6.53
N LEU A 419 -12.52 3.22 -6.45
CA LEU A 419 -11.83 3.97 -5.39
C LEU A 419 -12.39 3.61 -4.01
N ARG A 420 -13.72 3.45 -3.89
CA ARG A 420 -14.34 2.99 -2.65
C ARG A 420 -13.89 1.58 -2.25
N ARG A 421 -13.79 0.65 -3.21
CA ARG A 421 -13.28 -0.70 -2.92
C ARG A 421 -11.85 -0.67 -2.42
N GLN A 422 -10.99 0.17 -3.04
CA GLN A 422 -9.63 0.38 -2.57
C GLN A 422 -9.61 0.94 -1.13
N LEU A 423 -10.48 1.90 -0.81
CA LEU A 423 -10.60 2.45 0.54
C LEU A 423 -11.03 1.39 1.57
N ASP A 424 -12.04 0.58 1.24
CA ASP A 424 -12.49 -0.50 2.12
C ASP A 424 -11.38 -1.55 2.34
N GLU A 425 -10.62 -1.88 1.29
CA GLU A 425 -9.42 -2.74 1.41
C GLU A 425 -8.34 -2.12 2.30
N THR A 426 -8.06 -0.81 2.16
CA THR A 426 -7.08 -0.14 3.03
C THR A 426 -7.52 -0.06 4.49
N ARG A 427 -8.82 0.16 4.75
CA ARG A 427 -9.40 0.13 6.11
C ARG A 427 -9.26 -1.26 6.73
N ALA A 428 -9.57 -2.31 5.97
CA ALA A 428 -9.41 -3.69 6.46
C ALA A 428 -7.93 -4.00 6.79
N ARG A 429 -6.98 -3.54 5.96
CA ARG A 429 -5.54 -3.68 6.25
C ARG A 429 -5.12 -2.91 7.52
N LEU A 430 -5.67 -1.72 7.74
CA LEU A 430 -5.39 -0.93 8.93
C LEU A 430 -5.93 -1.61 10.20
N GLU A 431 -7.18 -2.09 10.17
CA GLU A 431 -7.78 -2.83 11.30
C GLU A 431 -6.98 -4.10 11.64
N ASP A 432 -6.48 -4.82 10.64
CA ASP A 432 -5.62 -5.97 10.86
C ASP A 432 -4.25 -5.60 11.43
N ALA A 433 -3.68 -4.46 11.01
CA ALA A 433 -2.43 -3.95 11.59
C ALA A 433 -2.59 -3.52 13.06
N GLU A 434 -3.69 -2.84 13.39
CA GLU A 434 -4.03 -2.46 14.77
C GLU A 434 -4.24 -3.70 15.67
N ARG A 435 -4.91 -4.73 15.15
CA ARG A 435 -5.08 -6.01 15.85
C ARG A 435 -3.73 -6.66 16.17
N ARG A 436 -2.82 -6.71 15.18
CA ARG A 436 -1.46 -7.25 15.37
C ARG A 436 -0.65 -6.44 16.37
N ALA A 437 -0.81 -5.11 16.38
CA ALA A 437 -0.15 -4.24 17.37
C ALA A 437 -0.64 -4.55 18.79
N ALA A 438 -1.96 -4.70 18.99
CA ALA A 438 -2.51 -5.08 20.28
C ALA A 438 -2.07 -6.49 20.74
N GLU A 439 -1.94 -7.44 19.80
CA GLU A 439 -1.38 -8.78 20.08
C GLU A 439 0.09 -8.70 20.51
N ALA A 440 0.90 -7.86 19.87
CA ALA A 440 2.30 -7.64 20.25
C ALA A 440 2.43 -6.99 21.64
N ASP A 441 1.63 -5.97 21.94
CA ASP A 441 1.61 -5.33 23.27
C ASP A 441 1.23 -6.33 24.37
N ALA A 442 0.26 -7.21 24.10
CA ALA A 442 -0.11 -8.28 25.03
C ALA A 442 1.03 -9.28 25.24
N ALA A 443 1.79 -9.61 24.19
CA ALA A 443 2.95 -10.49 24.28
C ALA A 443 4.09 -9.86 25.11
N VAL A 444 4.35 -8.56 24.95
CA VAL A 444 5.33 -7.82 25.75
C VAL A 444 4.92 -7.81 27.23
N ALA A 445 3.65 -7.54 27.53
CA ALA A 445 3.14 -7.58 28.91
C ALA A 445 3.27 -8.99 29.54
N ALA A 446 3.04 -10.05 28.75
CA ALA A 446 3.23 -11.42 29.20
C ALA A 446 4.70 -11.74 29.50
N ARG A 447 5.64 -11.24 28.68
CA ARG A 447 7.09 -11.37 28.92
C ARG A 447 7.50 -10.72 30.24
N GLU A 448 7.08 -9.48 30.46
CA GLU A 448 7.40 -8.76 31.70
C GLU A 448 6.83 -9.46 32.95
N ALA A 449 5.70 -10.17 32.82
CA ALA A 449 5.15 -10.98 33.90
C ALA A 449 6.00 -12.23 34.16
N ALA A 450 6.40 -12.94 33.10
CA ALA A 450 7.26 -14.11 33.19
C ALA A 450 8.65 -13.79 33.75
N GLU A 451 9.25 -12.65 33.36
CA GLU A 451 10.53 -12.19 33.91
C GLU A 451 10.43 -11.88 35.41
N ARG A 452 9.31 -11.29 35.85
CA ARG A 452 9.04 -11.06 37.28
C ARG A 452 8.90 -12.37 38.05
N GLU A 453 8.20 -13.36 37.49
CA GLU A 453 8.04 -14.69 38.10
C GLU A 453 9.39 -15.42 38.20
N CYS A 454 10.19 -15.39 37.14
CA CYS A 454 11.52 -16.00 37.14
C CYS A 454 12.46 -15.30 38.14
N ALA A 455 12.41 -13.98 38.25
CA ALA A 455 13.19 -13.23 39.25
C ALA A 455 12.79 -13.61 40.69
N MET A 456 11.50 -13.81 40.95
CA MET A 456 11.01 -14.31 42.24
C MET A 456 11.49 -15.74 42.53
N ALA A 457 11.47 -16.63 41.53
CA ALA A 457 11.95 -18.00 41.68
C ALA A 457 13.46 -18.07 41.96
N VAL A 458 14.27 -17.25 41.28
CA VAL A 458 15.71 -17.13 41.53
C VAL A 458 15.98 -16.63 42.95
N ALA A 459 15.27 -15.59 43.41
CA ALA A 459 15.41 -15.09 44.77
C ALA A 459 15.01 -16.14 45.84
N ALA A 460 13.96 -16.91 45.59
CA ALA A 460 13.55 -18.01 46.47
C ALA A 460 14.62 -19.12 46.53
N ARG A 461 15.22 -19.47 45.39
CA ARG A 461 16.33 -20.43 45.33
C ARG A 461 17.56 -19.95 46.09
N GLU A 462 17.99 -18.71 45.89
CA GLU A 462 19.15 -18.15 46.60
C GLU A 462 18.94 -18.14 48.12
N ALA A 463 17.70 -17.87 48.58
CA ALA A 463 17.34 -17.97 49.99
C ALA A 463 17.45 -19.41 50.50
N ALA A 464 16.92 -20.39 49.76
CA ALA A 464 16.99 -21.81 50.11
C ALA A 464 18.43 -22.34 50.15
N GLU A 465 19.27 -21.98 49.16
CA GLU A 465 20.70 -22.31 49.15
C GLU A 465 21.44 -21.70 50.35
N GLY A 466 21.09 -20.46 50.71
CA GLY A 466 21.63 -19.79 51.88
C GLY A 466 21.27 -20.50 53.20
N GLU A 467 20.07 -21.06 53.32
CA GLU A 467 19.65 -21.87 54.47
C GLU A 467 20.34 -23.24 54.47
N ALA A 468 20.42 -23.91 53.33
CA ALA A 468 21.11 -25.19 53.19
C ALA A 468 22.59 -25.09 53.56
N ARG A 469 23.30 -24.04 53.10
CA ARG A 469 24.71 -23.79 53.48
C ARG A 469 24.88 -23.63 54.98
N LYS A 470 24.00 -22.87 55.65
CA LYS A 470 24.02 -22.73 57.12
C LYS A 470 23.79 -24.07 57.81
N ALA A 471 22.92 -24.93 57.27
CA ALA A 471 22.67 -26.26 57.81
C ALA A 471 23.88 -27.18 57.67
N VAL A 472 24.57 -27.14 56.52
CA VAL A 472 25.83 -27.88 56.28
C VAL A 472 26.92 -27.39 57.23
N ASP A 473 27.14 -26.09 57.36
CA ASP A 473 28.13 -25.51 58.29
C ASP A 473 27.86 -25.96 59.74
N ALA A 474 26.58 -25.96 60.15
CA ALA A 474 26.16 -26.44 61.46
C ALA A 474 26.35 -27.95 61.64
N ALA A 475 26.20 -28.75 60.58
CA ALA A 475 26.45 -30.18 60.60
C ALA A 475 27.95 -30.49 60.67
N GLU A 476 28.79 -29.79 59.88
CA GLU A 476 30.24 -29.93 59.94
C GLU A 476 30.81 -29.54 61.31
N HIS A 477 30.31 -28.45 61.91
CA HIS A 477 30.70 -28.06 63.26
C HIS A 477 30.39 -29.17 64.27
N ARG A 478 29.18 -29.74 64.21
CA ARG A 478 28.78 -30.88 65.05
C ARG A 478 29.65 -32.11 64.80
N TRP A 479 30.03 -32.38 63.55
CA TRP A 479 30.90 -33.49 63.19
C TRP A 479 32.33 -33.32 63.75
N ARG A 480 32.90 -32.11 63.65
CA ARG A 480 34.20 -31.79 64.25
C ARG A 480 34.17 -31.91 65.78
N GLU A 481 33.09 -31.48 66.41
CA GLU A 481 32.91 -31.63 67.86
C GLU A 481 32.84 -33.11 68.27
N LEU A 482 32.06 -33.93 67.55
CA LEU A 482 31.98 -35.38 67.79
C LEU A 482 33.32 -36.08 67.53
N GLY A 483 34.04 -35.71 66.46
CA GLY A 483 35.38 -36.22 66.17
C GLY A 483 36.38 -35.92 67.29
N GLY A 484 36.32 -34.70 67.85
CA GLY A 484 37.10 -34.31 69.03
C GLY A 484 36.79 -35.17 70.26
N ARG A 485 35.50 -35.41 70.55
CA ARG A 485 35.08 -36.29 71.64
C ARG A 485 35.53 -37.74 71.46
N VAL A 486 35.43 -38.28 70.24
CA VAL A 486 35.92 -39.64 69.93
C VAL A 486 37.42 -39.75 70.18
N ALA A 487 38.21 -38.78 69.70
CA ALA A 487 39.66 -38.78 69.93
C ALA A 487 40.02 -38.68 71.43
N GLU A 488 39.26 -37.91 72.21
CA GLU A 488 39.42 -37.84 73.67
C GLU A 488 39.11 -39.18 74.35
N LEU A 489 38.01 -39.84 73.96
CA LEU A 489 37.65 -41.16 74.48
C LEU A 489 38.68 -42.23 74.11
N GLU A 490 39.21 -42.22 72.89
CA GLU A 490 40.29 -43.12 72.46
C GLU A 490 41.55 -42.91 73.28
N ARG A 491 41.93 -41.66 73.57
CA ARG A 491 43.07 -41.32 74.43
C ARG A 491 42.87 -41.83 75.85
N LEU A 492 41.69 -41.62 76.44
CA LEU A 492 41.35 -42.12 77.78
C LEU A 492 41.34 -43.65 77.85
N ALA A 493 40.82 -44.32 76.82
CA ALA A 493 40.84 -45.78 76.72
C ALA A 493 42.28 -46.32 76.65
N GLU A 494 43.16 -45.65 75.89
CA GLU A 494 44.56 -46.01 75.77
C GLU A 494 45.35 -45.77 77.07
N GLU A 495 45.14 -44.63 77.73
CA GLU A 495 45.72 -44.34 79.05
C GLU A 495 45.31 -45.39 80.08
N ARG A 496 44.02 -45.77 80.10
CA ARG A 496 43.53 -46.84 80.97
C ARG A 496 44.10 -48.21 80.62
N ARG A 497 44.24 -48.55 79.34
CA ARG A 497 44.92 -49.80 78.92
C ARG A 497 46.35 -49.85 79.44
N ARG A 498 47.11 -48.77 79.31
CA ARG A 498 48.47 -48.68 79.84
C ARG A 498 48.52 -48.83 81.36
N LEU A 499 47.61 -48.18 82.09
CA LEU A 499 47.50 -48.34 83.53
C LEU A 499 47.23 -49.80 83.92
N VAL A 500 46.32 -50.48 83.22
CA VAL A 500 46.07 -51.92 83.44
C VAL A 500 47.33 -52.74 83.16
N GLU A 501 48.03 -52.49 82.06
CA GLU A 501 49.28 -53.20 81.73
C GLU A 501 50.38 -52.97 82.76
N ASP A 502 50.51 -51.75 83.27
CA ASP A 502 51.50 -51.39 84.30
C ASP A 502 51.14 -52.02 85.65
N LEU A 503 49.87 -51.98 86.07
CA LEU A 503 49.39 -52.68 87.27
C LEU A 503 49.58 -54.19 87.17
N LEU A 504 49.27 -54.80 86.01
CA LEU A 504 49.52 -56.23 85.78
C LEU A 504 51.02 -56.56 85.81
N ARG A 505 51.88 -55.65 85.32
CA ARG A 505 53.34 -55.81 85.37
C ARG A 505 53.84 -55.71 86.80
N GLU A 506 53.34 -54.75 87.57
CA GLU A 506 53.68 -54.54 88.97
C GLU A 506 53.19 -55.69 89.85
N LEU A 507 51.96 -56.16 89.65
CA LEU A 507 51.44 -57.37 90.31
C LEU A 507 52.30 -58.59 89.99
N ARG A 508 52.70 -58.82 88.74
CA ARG A 508 53.64 -59.90 88.39
C ARG A 508 55.00 -59.76 89.08
N HIS A 509 55.45 -58.52 89.32
CA HIS A 509 56.69 -58.26 90.05
C HIS A 509 56.53 -58.52 91.55
N GLN A 510 55.37 -58.18 92.13
CA GLN A 510 55.08 -58.35 93.55
C GLN A 510 54.72 -59.79 93.92
N THR A 511 53.98 -60.51 93.08
CA THR A 511 53.65 -61.93 93.30
C THR A 511 54.83 -62.87 93.05
N GLY A 512 55.94 -62.34 92.51
CA GLY A 512 57.17 -63.09 92.31
C GLY A 512 56.95 -64.35 91.48
N GLU A 513 56.06 -64.33 90.48
CA GLU A 513 55.83 -65.46 89.58
C GLU A 513 57.02 -65.56 88.58
N PRO A 514 57.94 -66.53 88.74
CA PRO A 514 58.82 -66.90 87.64
C PRO A 514 57.96 -67.48 86.51
N ALA A 515 58.29 -67.11 85.28
CA ALA A 515 57.83 -67.83 84.11
C ALA A 515 57.95 -69.35 84.35
N ALA A 516 56.84 -70.05 84.14
CA ALA A 516 56.66 -71.50 84.12
C ALA A 516 57.96 -72.31 83.94
N PRO A 517 58.13 -73.47 84.64
CA PRO A 517 57.31 -74.64 84.28
C PRO A 517 57.01 -75.67 85.40
N CYS A 518 56.16 -76.63 85.02
CA CYS A 518 56.00 -78.00 85.54
C CYS A 518 55.14 -78.25 86.80
N VAL A 519 53.88 -78.56 86.51
CA VAL A 519 52.99 -79.56 87.15
C VAL A 519 53.66 -80.97 87.11
N PRO A 520 53.36 -82.00 87.95
CA PRO A 520 52.66 -82.12 89.26
C PRO A 520 53.40 -82.97 90.35
N ASP A 521 52.96 -82.91 91.62
CA ASP A 521 52.50 -84.10 92.41
C ASP A 521 51.91 -83.66 93.78
N PRO A 522 50.99 -84.45 94.38
CA PRO A 522 49.99 -83.96 95.34
C PRO A 522 50.56 -83.79 96.74
N VAL A 523 50.56 -82.55 97.24
CA VAL A 523 50.96 -82.18 98.60
C VAL A 523 49.71 -82.07 99.50
N PRO A 524 49.78 -82.46 100.79
CA PRO A 524 48.65 -82.61 101.71
C PRO A 524 47.95 -81.27 102.03
N PRO A 525 46.76 -81.29 102.67
CA PRO A 525 45.92 -80.10 102.84
C PRO A 525 46.70 -78.97 103.54
N PRO A 526 46.68 -77.74 103.00
CA PRO A 526 47.42 -76.64 103.59
C PRO A 526 46.84 -76.25 104.95
N GLU A 527 47.76 -75.99 105.86
CA GLU A 527 47.55 -75.37 107.16
C GLU A 527 46.90 -73.99 107.00
N ALA A 528 46.22 -73.55 108.07
CA ALA A 528 45.48 -72.30 108.11
C ALA A 528 46.33 -71.10 107.65
N PRO A 529 45.75 -70.18 106.86
CA PRO A 529 46.48 -69.07 106.25
C PRO A 529 47.18 -68.25 107.33
N SER A 530 48.44 -67.89 107.06
CA SER A 530 49.14 -66.93 107.89
C SER A 530 48.54 -65.54 107.67
N PRO A 531 48.60 -64.60 108.63
CA PRO A 531 48.04 -63.26 108.48
C PRO A 531 48.69 -62.43 107.35
N GLU A 532 49.79 -62.89 106.75
CA GLU A 532 50.38 -62.27 105.55
C GLU A 532 49.67 -62.71 104.25
N ASP A 533 49.07 -63.91 104.23
CA ASP A 533 48.31 -64.43 103.08
C ASP A 533 46.95 -63.75 102.93
N ASP A 534 46.32 -63.34 104.04
CA ASP A 534 45.08 -62.56 104.03
C ASP A 534 45.33 -61.15 103.44
N SER A 535 46.49 -60.54 103.70
CA SER A 535 46.85 -59.24 103.13
C SER A 535 47.10 -59.31 101.63
N ILE A 536 47.72 -60.39 101.15
CA ILE A 536 47.96 -60.60 99.70
C ILE A 536 46.64 -60.96 99.00
N ALA A 537 45.78 -61.75 99.65
CA ALA A 537 44.44 -62.06 99.13
C ALA A 537 43.55 -60.80 99.05
N GLU A 538 43.62 -59.91 100.04
CA GLU A 538 42.88 -58.64 100.04
C GLU A 538 43.42 -57.65 98.99
N ALA A 539 44.74 -57.57 98.83
CA ALA A 539 45.37 -56.78 97.76
C ALA A 539 45.03 -57.33 96.37
N TRP A 540 45.02 -58.66 96.20
CA TRP A 540 44.68 -59.30 94.94
C TRP A 540 43.19 -59.16 94.62
N ALA A 541 42.30 -59.30 95.61
CA ALA A 541 40.88 -59.04 95.44
C ALA A 541 40.61 -57.58 95.05
N THR A 542 41.33 -56.63 95.64
CA THR A 542 41.26 -55.20 95.28
C THR A 542 41.71 -54.98 93.84
N ALA A 543 42.86 -55.54 93.44
CA ALA A 543 43.39 -55.42 92.08
C ALA A 543 42.49 -56.08 91.03
N VAL A 544 41.89 -57.24 91.33
CA VAL A 544 40.90 -57.89 90.46
C VAL A 544 39.67 -57.00 90.32
N GLY A 545 39.20 -56.40 91.42
CA GLY A 545 38.10 -55.42 91.39
C GLY A 545 38.40 -54.18 90.53
N GLU A 546 39.63 -53.66 90.58
CA GLU A 546 40.06 -52.54 89.74
C GLU A 546 40.16 -52.93 88.25
N VAL A 547 40.69 -54.12 87.94
CA VAL A 547 40.75 -54.64 86.57
C VAL A 547 39.34 -54.87 86.01
N ASP A 548 38.40 -55.39 86.80
CA ASP A 548 37.02 -55.58 86.37
C ASP A 548 36.28 -54.25 86.21
N ALA A 549 36.54 -53.26 87.08
CA ALA A 549 36.02 -51.90 86.91
C ALA A 549 36.56 -51.24 85.62
N LEU A 550 37.84 -51.43 85.30
CA LEU A 550 38.45 -50.92 84.07
C LEU A 550 37.92 -51.65 82.82
N ARG A 551 37.70 -52.96 82.88
CA ARG A 551 37.03 -53.73 81.80
C ARG A 551 35.61 -53.25 81.56
N SER A 552 34.84 -53.01 82.62
CA SER A 552 33.49 -52.46 82.52
C SER A 552 33.50 -51.07 81.87
N ALA A 553 34.47 -50.23 82.25
CA ALA A 553 34.62 -48.91 81.64
C ALA A 553 35.07 -48.95 80.17
N VAL A 554 35.94 -49.90 79.78
CA VAL A 554 36.31 -50.12 78.37
C VAL A 554 35.09 -50.58 77.58
N ALA A 555 34.30 -51.52 78.09
CA ALA A 555 33.07 -51.97 77.43
C ALA A 555 32.06 -50.82 77.25
N GLN A 556 31.94 -49.93 78.24
CA GLN A 556 31.11 -48.73 78.13
C GLN A 556 31.60 -47.79 77.01
N LEU A 557 32.92 -47.54 76.94
CA LEU A 557 33.52 -46.72 75.88
C LEU A 557 33.39 -47.35 74.49
N GLU A 558 33.51 -48.67 74.36
CA GLU A 558 33.27 -49.39 73.10
C GLU A 558 31.81 -49.27 72.65
N GLY A 559 30.86 -49.31 73.60
CA GLY A 559 29.44 -49.04 73.35
C GLY A 559 29.20 -47.61 72.85
N GLU A 560 29.82 -46.62 73.51
CA GLU A 560 29.73 -45.21 73.10
C GLU A 560 30.36 -44.96 71.72
N LEU A 561 31.51 -45.58 71.42
CA LEU A 561 32.17 -45.52 70.11
C LEU A 561 31.30 -46.13 69.01
N THR A 562 30.68 -47.28 69.29
CA THR A 562 29.76 -47.93 68.34
C THR A 562 28.53 -47.05 68.07
N GLY A 563 27.97 -46.43 69.12
CA GLY A 563 26.88 -45.47 68.98
C GLY A 563 27.27 -44.19 68.24
N ALA A 564 28.53 -43.74 68.35
CA ALA A 564 29.05 -42.61 67.57
C ALA A 564 29.24 -42.97 66.09
N ARG A 565 29.75 -44.18 65.79
CA ARG A 565 29.89 -44.68 64.41
C ARG A 565 28.54 -44.82 63.71
N TRP A 566 27.53 -45.31 64.42
CA TRP A 566 26.17 -45.42 63.86
C TRP A 566 25.59 -44.04 63.51
N ARG A 567 25.73 -43.06 64.41
CA ARG A 567 25.32 -41.66 64.14
C ARG A 567 26.09 -41.03 62.99
N ASN A 568 27.37 -41.38 62.81
CA ASN A 568 28.16 -40.92 61.66
C ASN A 568 27.62 -41.48 60.34
N ALA A 569 27.27 -42.77 60.30
CA ALA A 569 26.65 -43.38 59.13
C ALA A 569 25.27 -42.77 58.82
N GLU A 570 24.46 -42.47 59.83
CA GLU A 570 23.17 -41.80 59.66
C GLU A 570 23.33 -40.40 59.06
N LEU A 571 24.31 -39.63 59.55
CA LEU A 571 24.65 -38.32 58.98
C LEU A 571 25.19 -38.43 57.54
N GLN A 572 25.97 -39.46 57.21
CA GLN A 572 26.46 -39.68 55.85
C GLN A 572 25.30 -39.94 54.88
N THR A 573 24.29 -40.72 55.29
CA THR A 573 23.08 -40.94 54.50
C THR A 573 22.30 -39.63 54.31
N ALA A 574 22.09 -38.85 55.38
CA ALA A 574 21.41 -37.56 55.28
C ALA A 574 22.14 -36.56 54.37
N VAL A 575 23.48 -36.55 54.38
CA VAL A 575 24.28 -35.74 53.44
C VAL A 575 24.10 -36.23 52.01
N ALA A 576 24.02 -37.53 51.76
CA ALA A 576 23.80 -38.07 50.42
C ALA A 576 22.40 -37.71 49.87
N GLU A 577 21.36 -37.78 50.70
CA GLU A 577 20.00 -37.36 50.33
C GLU A 577 19.94 -35.86 50.00
N LEU A 578 20.58 -35.00 50.81
CA LEU A 578 20.67 -33.56 50.52
C LEU A 578 21.46 -33.25 49.24
N LEU A 579 22.46 -34.07 48.90
CA LEU A 579 23.21 -33.94 47.64
C LEU A 579 22.36 -34.31 46.41
N GLU A 580 21.47 -35.31 46.54
CA GLU A 580 20.53 -35.68 45.48
C GLU A 580 19.46 -34.58 45.29
N GLU A 581 18.88 -34.06 46.38
CA GLU A 581 17.93 -32.94 46.32
C GLU A 581 18.54 -31.67 45.70
N THR A 582 19.82 -31.39 45.97
CA THR A 582 20.51 -30.25 45.35
C THR A 582 20.80 -30.47 43.87
N GLN A 583 21.10 -31.69 43.43
CA GLN A 583 21.25 -32.02 42.01
C GLN A 583 19.93 -31.89 41.24
N ASP A 584 18.82 -32.34 41.82
CA ASP A 584 17.50 -32.19 41.22
C ASP A 584 17.11 -30.71 41.10
N ALA A 585 17.37 -29.90 42.12
CA ALA A 585 17.15 -28.46 42.09
C ALA A 585 18.03 -27.74 41.05
N GLU A 586 19.29 -28.18 40.86
CA GLU A 586 20.16 -27.69 39.78
C GLU A 586 19.58 -28.01 38.40
N GLY A 587 19.10 -29.23 38.20
CA GLY A 587 18.48 -29.66 36.95
C GLY A 587 17.19 -28.90 36.62
N GLU A 588 16.35 -28.61 37.62
CA GLU A 588 15.15 -27.80 37.44
C GLU A 588 15.49 -26.35 37.08
N ALA A 589 16.50 -25.78 37.72
CA ALA A 589 16.93 -24.43 37.42
C ALA A 589 17.62 -24.29 36.05
N GLU A 590 18.31 -25.32 35.56
CA GLU A 590 18.86 -25.32 34.20
C GLU A 590 17.74 -25.35 33.15
N ARG A 591 16.66 -26.11 33.40
CA ARG A 591 15.43 -26.06 32.57
C ARG A 591 14.78 -24.68 32.58
N LEU A 592 14.64 -24.06 33.77
CA LEU A 592 14.09 -22.70 33.89
C LEU A 592 14.98 -21.66 33.20
N ARG A 593 16.30 -21.80 33.27
CA ARG A 593 17.25 -20.94 32.55
C ARG A 593 17.10 -21.06 31.04
N GLY A 594 16.97 -22.28 30.51
CA GLY A 594 16.70 -22.50 29.09
C GLY A 594 15.35 -21.91 28.64
N ALA A 595 14.31 -22.01 29.46
CA ALA A 595 13.02 -21.37 29.20
C ALA A 595 13.12 -19.83 29.21
N LEU A 596 13.90 -19.27 30.14
CA LEU A 596 14.16 -17.83 30.22
C LEU A 596 14.93 -17.32 28.99
N GLU A 597 15.94 -18.06 28.50
CA GLU A 597 16.68 -17.70 27.28
C GLU A 597 15.75 -17.67 26.05
N ILE A 598 14.88 -18.67 25.89
CA ILE A 598 13.89 -18.70 24.81
C ILE A 598 12.93 -17.49 24.91
N ALA A 599 12.45 -17.18 26.12
CA ALA A 599 11.59 -16.03 26.36
C ALA A 599 12.30 -14.68 26.12
N GLN A 600 13.60 -14.59 26.46
CA GLN A 600 14.42 -13.41 26.19
C GLN A 600 14.59 -13.16 24.70
N VAL A 601 14.92 -14.19 23.92
CA VAL A 601 15.05 -14.09 22.45
C VAL A 601 13.73 -13.67 21.82
N ALA A 602 12.62 -14.34 22.16
CA ALA A 602 11.30 -14.05 21.61
C ALA A 602 10.87 -12.59 21.85
N ALA A 603 11.28 -12.03 22.98
CA ALA A 603 10.87 -10.69 23.32
C ALA A 603 11.90 -9.61 22.98
N GLU A 604 13.17 -9.95 22.75
CA GLU A 604 14.09 -9.09 21.99
C GLU A 604 13.57 -8.89 20.56
N GLU A 605 13.04 -9.93 19.93
CA GLU A 605 12.32 -9.82 18.64
C GLU A 605 11.10 -8.89 18.77
N ALA A 606 10.23 -9.10 19.76
CA ALA A 606 9.07 -8.23 19.98
C ALA A 606 9.45 -6.76 20.26
N THR A 607 10.54 -6.53 21.02
CA THR A 607 11.02 -5.18 21.32
C THR A 607 11.60 -4.51 20.07
N ARG A 608 12.27 -5.27 19.20
CA ARG A 608 12.74 -4.78 17.89
C ARG A 608 11.55 -4.38 17.02
N GLU A 609 10.51 -5.21 16.94
CA GLU A 609 9.29 -4.90 16.16
C GLU A 609 8.56 -3.67 16.73
N LEU A 610 8.48 -3.53 18.06
CA LEU A 610 7.84 -2.38 18.72
C LEU A 610 8.67 -1.09 18.56
N ALA A 611 10.00 -1.20 18.49
CA ALA A 611 10.89 -0.08 18.20
C ALA A 611 10.77 0.38 16.74
N GLU A 612 10.66 -0.54 15.79
CA GLU A 612 10.34 -0.25 14.38
C GLU A 612 9.02 0.52 14.28
N ARG A 613 7.94 -0.02 14.87
CA ARG A 613 6.61 0.64 14.85
C ARG A 613 6.54 1.95 15.61
N SER A 614 7.29 2.09 16.72
CA SER A 614 7.39 3.37 17.44
C SER A 614 8.16 4.41 16.63
N GLY A 615 9.14 3.97 15.83
CA GLY A 615 9.83 4.79 14.84
C GLY A 615 8.86 5.30 13.78
N GLU A 616 8.05 4.41 13.21
CA GLU A 616 6.97 4.75 12.28
C GLU A 616 6.00 5.78 12.90
N LEU A 617 5.52 5.55 14.13
CA LEU A 617 4.59 6.46 14.81
C LEU A 617 5.18 7.85 15.08
N ARG A 618 6.45 7.95 15.48
CA ARG A 618 7.10 9.26 15.68
C ARG A 618 7.36 9.98 14.37
N ALA A 619 7.71 9.24 13.30
CA ALA A 619 7.85 9.80 11.97
C ALA A 619 6.50 10.38 11.50
N LEU A 620 5.42 9.62 11.66
CA LEU A 620 4.04 10.07 11.38
C LEU A 620 3.67 11.31 12.20
N GLN A 621 3.96 11.35 13.52
CA GLN A 621 3.69 12.53 14.36
C GLN A 621 4.47 13.78 13.92
N GLY A 622 5.76 13.63 13.60
CA GLY A 622 6.58 14.74 13.10
C GLY A 622 6.08 15.28 11.76
N GLU A 623 5.52 14.42 10.92
CA GLU A 623 4.94 14.80 9.63
C GLU A 623 3.58 15.49 9.78
N VAL A 624 2.71 15.02 10.68
CA VAL A 624 1.46 15.71 11.07
C VAL A 624 1.74 17.14 11.55
N GLU A 625 2.78 17.34 12.36
CA GLU A 625 3.19 18.68 12.81
C GLU A 625 3.68 19.58 11.65
N ARG A 626 4.33 19.00 10.62
CA ARG A 626 4.77 19.73 9.41
C ARG A 626 3.63 20.04 8.44
N LEU A 627 2.59 19.20 8.37
CA LEU A 627 1.43 19.38 7.47
C LEU A 627 0.34 20.29 8.05
N ARG A 628 0.34 20.52 9.37
CA ARG A 628 -0.56 21.45 10.06
C ARG A 628 -0.67 22.86 9.41
N PRO A 629 0.41 23.51 8.96
CA PRO A 629 0.33 24.78 8.23
C PRO A 629 -0.25 24.67 6.80
N LEU A 630 -0.13 23.54 6.12
CA LEU A 630 -0.70 23.32 4.77
C LEU A 630 -2.22 23.09 4.81
N SER A 631 -2.71 22.44 5.87
CA SER A 631 -4.15 22.33 6.17
C SER A 631 -4.81 23.70 6.33
N ALA A 632 -4.13 24.67 6.96
CA ALA A 632 -4.61 26.04 7.06
C ALA A 632 -4.68 26.74 5.69
N GLN A 633 -3.69 26.50 4.82
CA GLN A 633 -3.68 27.03 3.45
C GLN A 633 -4.75 26.40 2.54
N ALA A 634 -5.07 25.11 2.72
CA ALA A 634 -6.18 24.45 2.01
C ALA A 634 -7.55 25.04 2.39
N GLY A 635 -7.72 25.43 3.66
CA GLY A 635 -8.90 26.19 4.12
C GLY A 635 -9.04 27.55 3.44
N ASP A 636 -7.92 28.25 3.23
CA ASP A 636 -7.90 29.55 2.53
C ASP A 636 -8.22 29.42 1.04
N VAL A 637 -7.74 28.35 0.38
CA VAL A 637 -8.05 28.05 -1.03
C VAL A 637 -9.54 27.69 -1.19
N ALA A 638 -10.10 26.86 -0.30
CA ALA A 638 -11.53 26.53 -0.32
C ALA A 638 -12.41 27.79 -0.12
N ARG A 639 -11.96 28.72 0.73
CA ARG A 639 -12.63 30.02 0.94
C ARG A 639 -12.61 30.89 -0.32
N LEU A 640 -11.45 30.99 -0.98
CA LEU A 640 -11.28 31.75 -2.23
C LEU A 640 -12.08 31.16 -3.39
N VAL A 641 -12.15 29.83 -3.51
CA VAL A 641 -13.00 29.15 -4.50
C VAL A 641 -14.47 29.44 -4.25
N GLY A 642 -14.92 29.43 -2.99
CA GLY A 642 -16.29 29.81 -2.63
C GLY A 642 -16.62 31.28 -2.93
N GLU A 643 -15.67 32.19 -2.74
CA GLU A 643 -15.82 33.60 -3.12
C GLU A 643 -15.91 33.76 -4.65
N LEU A 644 -15.06 33.08 -5.41
CA LEU A 644 -15.09 33.09 -6.88
C LEU A 644 -16.39 32.51 -7.45
N GLN A 645 -16.89 31.40 -6.89
CA GLN A 645 -18.17 30.81 -7.31
C GLN A 645 -19.36 31.74 -7.03
N ARG A 646 -19.35 32.43 -5.88
CA ARG A 646 -20.38 33.43 -5.54
C ARG A 646 -20.35 34.60 -6.52
N GLN A 647 -19.16 35.08 -6.87
CA GLN A 647 -18.98 36.16 -7.84
C GLN A 647 -19.41 35.75 -9.26
N ALA A 648 -19.12 34.51 -9.67
CA ALA A 648 -19.56 33.96 -10.95
C ALA A 648 -21.10 33.83 -11.03
N ALA A 649 -21.74 33.44 -9.93
CA ALA A 649 -23.19 33.39 -9.82
C ALA A 649 -23.83 34.79 -9.91
N GLU A 650 -23.25 35.80 -9.27
CA GLU A 650 -23.68 37.19 -9.39
C GLU A 650 -23.57 37.73 -10.83
N LEU A 651 -22.44 37.48 -11.50
CA LEU A 651 -22.25 37.90 -12.90
C LEU A 651 -23.26 37.22 -13.83
N SER A 652 -23.52 35.93 -13.61
CA SER A 652 -24.53 35.19 -14.37
C SER A 652 -25.95 35.74 -14.15
N ALA A 653 -26.28 36.13 -12.92
CA ALA A 653 -27.57 36.75 -12.60
C ALA A 653 -27.72 38.13 -13.26
N LEU A 654 -26.65 38.94 -13.27
CA LEU A 654 -26.63 40.23 -13.97
C LEU A 654 -26.80 40.06 -15.48
N LEU A 655 -26.11 39.09 -16.09
CA LEU A 655 -26.25 38.78 -17.51
C LEU A 655 -27.69 38.41 -17.87
N ARG A 656 -28.34 37.53 -17.10
CA ARG A 656 -29.74 37.15 -17.32
C ARG A 656 -30.70 38.33 -17.17
N ALA A 657 -30.48 39.18 -16.16
CA ALA A 657 -31.30 40.38 -15.97
C ALA A 657 -31.18 41.33 -17.18
N ARG A 658 -29.99 41.44 -17.77
CA ARG A 658 -29.74 42.27 -18.97
C ARG A 658 -30.23 41.64 -20.26
N GLU A 659 -30.18 40.32 -20.42
CA GLU A 659 -30.82 39.62 -21.53
C GLU A 659 -32.34 39.81 -21.52
N ALA A 660 -32.97 39.80 -20.33
CA ALA A 660 -34.39 40.12 -20.18
C ALA A 660 -34.69 41.57 -20.59
N GLU A 661 -33.81 42.53 -20.27
CA GLU A 661 -33.95 43.93 -20.65
C GLU A 661 -33.74 44.15 -22.16
N LEU A 662 -32.74 43.49 -22.76
CA LEU A 662 -32.54 43.47 -24.21
C LEU A 662 -33.74 42.85 -24.95
N SER A 663 -34.40 41.86 -24.34
CA SER A 663 -35.61 41.26 -24.90
C SER A 663 -36.78 42.25 -24.88
N ARG A 664 -36.96 43.00 -23.79
CA ARG A 664 -37.95 44.09 -23.71
C ARG A 664 -37.67 45.22 -24.71
N LEU A 665 -36.39 45.55 -24.92
CA LEU A 665 -35.99 46.56 -25.91
C LEU A 665 -36.20 46.07 -27.36
N ARG A 666 -36.02 44.78 -27.64
CA ARG A 666 -36.36 44.17 -28.94
C ARG A 666 -37.88 44.21 -29.20
N GLU A 667 -38.70 43.93 -28.19
CA GLU A 667 -40.16 44.06 -28.30
C GLU A 667 -40.59 45.52 -28.54
N ALA A 668 -39.87 46.50 -27.97
CA ALA A 668 -40.10 47.92 -28.24
C ALA A 668 -39.64 48.36 -29.65
N GLN A 669 -38.71 47.63 -30.28
CA GLN A 669 -38.13 47.92 -31.59
C GLN A 669 -39.11 47.68 -32.75
N ASP A 670 -40.17 46.90 -32.53
CA ASP A 670 -41.25 46.67 -33.51
C ASP A 670 -42.25 47.85 -33.61
N SER A 671 -42.05 48.93 -32.84
CA SER A 671 -42.81 50.18 -32.95
C SER A 671 -42.09 51.19 -33.86
N PRO A 672 -42.72 51.70 -34.95
CA PRO A 672 -42.03 52.38 -36.06
C PRO A 672 -41.52 53.82 -35.80
N GLY A 673 -41.15 54.16 -34.56
CA GLY A 673 -40.51 55.44 -34.22
C GLY A 673 -39.27 55.34 -33.33
N GLY A 674 -38.96 54.17 -32.77
CA GLY A 674 -37.98 54.02 -31.67
C GLY A 674 -36.59 53.51 -32.06
N ALA A 675 -36.33 53.13 -33.31
CA ALA A 675 -35.13 52.36 -33.66
C ALA A 675 -33.80 53.08 -33.39
N ALA A 676 -33.74 54.40 -33.54
CA ALA A 676 -32.52 55.19 -33.27
C ALA A 676 -32.30 55.44 -31.77
N GLU A 677 -33.36 55.75 -31.02
CA GLU A 677 -33.29 55.88 -29.54
C GLU A 677 -33.03 54.53 -28.87
N ALA A 678 -33.59 53.43 -29.39
CA ALA A 678 -33.32 52.08 -28.90
C ALA A 678 -31.88 51.65 -29.17
N LEU A 679 -31.29 52.03 -30.31
CA LEU A 679 -29.87 51.79 -30.61
C LEU A 679 -28.95 52.62 -29.71
N ALA A 680 -29.26 53.90 -29.50
CA ALA A 680 -28.50 54.77 -28.59
C ALA A 680 -28.56 54.28 -27.14
N ALA A 681 -29.75 53.93 -26.63
CA ALA A 681 -29.91 53.34 -25.30
C ALA A 681 -29.16 52.00 -25.17
N ARG A 682 -29.12 51.19 -26.24
CA ARG A 682 -28.41 49.91 -26.26
C ARG A 682 -26.88 50.09 -26.27
N LEU A 683 -26.36 51.12 -26.93
CA LEU A 683 -24.95 51.49 -26.88
C LEU A 683 -24.54 52.04 -25.51
N ASP A 684 -25.38 52.86 -24.87
CA ASP A 684 -25.11 53.37 -23.51
C ASP A 684 -25.13 52.25 -22.46
N VAL A 685 -26.05 51.28 -22.57
CA VAL A 685 -26.09 50.11 -21.70
C VAL A 685 -24.86 49.22 -21.89
N LEU A 686 -24.41 49.00 -23.13
CA LEU A 686 -23.20 48.23 -23.40
C LEU A 686 -21.95 48.93 -22.84
N ARG A 687 -21.86 50.26 -22.98
CA ARG A 687 -20.77 51.06 -22.43
C ARG A 687 -20.72 50.98 -20.90
N GLY A 688 -21.84 51.16 -20.21
CA GLY A 688 -21.88 51.05 -18.74
C GLY A 688 -21.56 49.64 -18.22
N THR A 689 -21.95 48.60 -18.97
CA THR A 689 -21.63 47.21 -18.62
C THR A 689 -20.13 46.94 -18.74
N ALA A 690 -19.50 47.43 -19.80
CA ALA A 690 -18.07 47.32 -20.00
C ALA A 690 -17.25 48.05 -18.93
N GLU A 691 -17.65 49.25 -18.55
CA GLU A 691 -17.01 50.02 -17.47
C GLU A 691 -17.10 49.28 -16.14
N THR A 692 -18.26 48.69 -15.83
CA THR A 692 -18.43 47.91 -14.58
C THR A 692 -17.55 46.67 -14.55
N ILE A 693 -17.40 45.97 -15.69
CA ILE A 693 -16.51 44.80 -15.81
C ILE A 693 -15.04 45.25 -15.70
N ARG A 694 -14.67 46.36 -16.33
CA ARG A 694 -13.32 46.92 -16.26
C ARG A 694 -12.94 47.30 -14.82
N GLU A 695 -13.79 48.03 -14.11
CA GLU A 695 -13.54 48.40 -12.71
C GLU A 695 -13.36 47.18 -11.80
N ARG A 696 -14.12 46.10 -12.04
CA ARG A 696 -13.98 44.86 -11.29
C ARG A 696 -12.67 44.13 -11.61
N LEU A 697 -12.29 44.04 -12.89
CA LEU A 697 -11.02 43.42 -13.30
C LEU A 697 -9.81 44.19 -12.76
N VAL A 698 -9.86 45.52 -12.75
CA VAL A 698 -8.82 46.38 -12.18
C VAL A 698 -8.72 46.17 -10.67
N ARG A 699 -9.84 46.15 -9.93
CA ARG A 699 -9.82 45.86 -8.49
C ARG A 699 -9.29 44.47 -8.15
N LEU A 700 -9.54 43.48 -9.00
CA LEU A 700 -9.00 42.13 -8.87
C LEU A 700 -7.48 42.09 -9.15
N ALA A 701 -7.01 42.88 -10.12
CA ALA A 701 -5.58 42.99 -10.41
C ALA A 701 -4.81 43.77 -9.32
N GLU A 702 -5.48 44.68 -8.61
CA GLU A 702 -4.92 45.42 -7.47
C GLU A 702 -4.87 44.60 -6.16
N ASP A 703 -5.51 43.42 -6.11
CA ASP A 703 -5.40 42.53 -4.95
C ASP A 703 -3.98 41.95 -4.87
N PRO A 704 -3.21 42.19 -3.78
CA PRO A 704 -1.85 41.68 -3.63
C PRO A 704 -1.76 40.14 -3.67
N ARG A 705 -2.89 39.43 -3.55
CA ARG A 705 -2.98 37.97 -3.66
C ARG A 705 -3.11 37.47 -5.10
N ALA A 706 -3.39 38.35 -6.07
CA ALA A 706 -3.56 37.96 -7.46
C ALA A 706 -2.24 37.49 -8.11
N GLY A 707 -1.09 37.88 -7.56
CA GLY A 707 0.23 37.40 -8.00
C GLY A 707 0.44 37.61 -9.51
N ASP A 708 0.85 36.55 -10.20
CA ASP A 708 1.15 36.58 -11.63
C ASP A 708 -0.09 36.81 -12.53
N LEU A 709 -1.31 36.60 -12.01
CA LEU A 709 -2.57 36.78 -12.76
C LEU A 709 -2.96 38.25 -12.94
N ALA A 710 -2.37 39.17 -12.18
CA ALA A 710 -2.68 40.59 -12.28
C ALA A 710 -2.39 41.15 -13.69
N GLY A 711 -1.32 40.65 -14.34
CA GLY A 711 -0.97 41.03 -15.71
C GLY A 711 -2.02 40.59 -16.74
N ASP A 712 -2.49 39.36 -16.64
CA ASP A 712 -3.47 38.78 -17.55
C ASP A 712 -4.85 39.44 -17.40
N LEU A 713 -5.26 39.74 -16.17
CA LEU A 713 -6.53 40.44 -15.89
C LEU A 713 -6.54 41.86 -16.46
N THR A 714 -5.40 42.55 -16.40
CA THR A 714 -5.23 43.88 -16.99
C THR A 714 -5.29 43.82 -18.52
N ALA A 715 -4.62 42.84 -19.13
CA ALA A 715 -4.66 42.62 -20.58
C ALA A 715 -6.08 42.31 -21.10
N VAL A 716 -6.86 41.54 -20.34
CA VAL A 716 -8.26 41.24 -20.67
C VAL A 716 -9.13 42.49 -20.56
N ALA A 717 -8.91 43.33 -19.55
CA ALA A 717 -9.62 44.60 -19.39
C ALA A 717 -9.37 45.55 -20.58
N ASP A 718 -8.11 45.66 -21.04
CA ASP A 718 -7.72 46.48 -22.19
C ASP A 718 -8.27 45.94 -23.51
N ALA A 719 -8.31 44.61 -23.68
CA ALA A 719 -8.89 43.97 -24.85
C ALA A 719 -10.40 44.20 -24.94
N LEU A 720 -11.11 44.14 -23.81
CA LEU A 720 -12.54 44.46 -23.71
C LEU A 720 -12.83 45.90 -24.10
N GLU A 721 -12.03 46.85 -23.61
CA GLU A 721 -12.17 48.26 -23.97
C GLU A 721 -11.93 48.49 -25.47
N THR A 722 -10.92 47.85 -26.04
CA THR A 722 -10.60 47.94 -27.47
C THR A 722 -11.74 47.36 -28.32
N ALA A 723 -12.29 46.21 -27.92
CA ALA A 723 -13.44 45.60 -28.58
C ALA A 723 -14.68 46.50 -28.53
N LEU A 724 -14.96 47.14 -27.39
CA LEU A 724 -16.08 48.08 -27.28
C LEU A 724 -15.89 49.35 -28.12
N ARG A 725 -14.69 49.92 -28.14
CA ARG A 725 -14.40 51.07 -29.02
C ARG A 725 -14.53 50.75 -30.50
N THR A 726 -14.36 49.49 -30.87
CA THR A 726 -14.50 49.01 -32.26
C THR A 726 -15.97 48.73 -32.61
N ALA A 727 -16.78 48.33 -31.63
CA ALA A 727 -18.19 48.00 -31.82
C ALA A 727 -19.12 49.23 -31.78
N ILE A 728 -18.72 50.30 -31.09
CA ILE A 728 -19.35 51.63 -31.09
C ILE A 728 -18.92 52.38 -32.34
#